data_AF-A0A1S8X5C9-F1
#
_entry.id   AF-A0A1S8X5C9-F1
#
_cell.length_a   1.000
_cell.length_b   1.000
_cell.length_c   1.000
_cell.angle_alpha   90.00
_cell.angle_beta   90.00
_cell.angle_gamma   90.00
#
_symmetry.space_group_name_H-M   'P 1'
#
loop_
_entity.id
_entity.type
_entity.pdbx_description
1 polymer ?
#
loop_
_entity_poly.entity_id
_entity_poly.type
_entity_poly.pdbx_seq_one_letter_code
_entity_poly.pdbx_strand_id
1 'polypeptide(L)'
;SACFFASTDILATIQALNNLGILHLVDLVICGDDEQTHPKPDPHNGLLICDKLSVEPNEVVMVGDTPTDVKFAKNSRFGLTLGVLSGVGRRSDLEHAWYGSVMTELNVRQLENSKFQIIPSVADIIPIVLPNSPVPVRVRPRLSSTSQCDSTKKYKLVILDKNGSLTDVHPRWSNWAEVISSRLREITSARIADKFMEMIGYDAESRRVSGGMLPDCSILHIRDCLGYLLNLNGYDQRSSSEIVNKVWFVPDSDADDLLPGVVETITHLRQHGVAIALNTSDSREVSRKFLSCTGLEGKIDYVLSAEDAGKHPKPLPHTVYHVLNALGVSPVFVYPTCNMKPVNRYETHQPDEAIVVGDTPSDLISVQIFAMLKAVGIHGNAFFNSFGRSVQRASLSSFFFRNSPLPFVSTTKRWKATYRRNSKISFDYIIVGAGSAGCVLANRLSAPRSSTSSLRSNADASSVHLLEAGPTDEGWSRWTIRMPAALMYNLYDGKYNWYYHTVPQRHMNNRVMYWPRGRVLGGSSSLNAMVYIRGHPMDYDRWEREGATGWNFGNCLPYFRRSQTHELGGDEYRGGSGPLYVSRGKTNHPLHEAWLKAGQESGYHFTEDVNGYQQEGVGYFDMTIKDGQRCSAATAYLHPIKHSRPNLKITTKALVTRILFEGTRAVGVEYLQDGSLYETRAEREVILSGGAINSPQLLMLSGIGHVDYLRSIGIDAWHQLPGVGQNLQDHLEVYVQNACDEVHVGPMRPRGTGQLLLVSADPKAPPKIDPNYMSCESDREDMRRCIRLSREIFAQPSLAKRFGGYEIRPGSEKKTNAELDKFVRELADSAYHPSCTCRMGLNPEGRPVTEQDIQQRGYLGNGIVEAAVTRPDCKVWGLDGLRVVDASIMPSIISGNLNAPVIMMAERAADLILSDRDGKSVMLSPATGVKYWTPKFPKQQRDMKPEVRLEC
;
A
#
# COMPACT_ATOMS: atom_id res chain seq x y z
N SER A 1 -17.83 23.71 3.36
CA SER A 1 -16.44 23.82 3.89
C SER A 1 -16.50 24.42 5.27
N ALA A 2 -16.37 23.62 6.31
CA ALA A 2 -15.85 24.09 7.57
C ALA A 2 -14.86 23.04 8.06
N CYS A 3 -13.69 23.50 8.50
CA CYS A 3 -12.78 22.69 9.29
C CYS A 3 -13.56 21.97 10.39
N PHE A 4 -13.36 20.67 10.48
CA PHE A 4 -12.60 20.20 11.62
C PHE A 4 -11.48 19.29 11.13
N PHE A 5 -10.30 19.41 11.76
CA PHE A 5 -9.66 18.19 12.24
C PHE A 5 -10.75 17.51 13.03
N ALA A 6 -11.41 16.61 12.36
CA ALA A 6 -12.00 15.56 13.07
C ALA A 6 -11.31 14.35 12.51
N SER A 7 -10.68 13.70 13.48
CA SER A 7 -10.62 12.28 13.57
C SER A 7 -11.15 11.45 12.40
N THR A 8 -10.64 10.24 12.35
CA THR A 8 -11.10 9.20 11.43
C THR A 8 -12.63 9.02 11.38
N ASP A 9 -13.38 9.44 12.41
CA ASP A 9 -14.85 9.36 12.46
C ASP A 9 -15.61 10.52 11.78
N ILE A 10 -15.06 11.74 11.59
CA ILE A 10 -15.74 12.75 10.73
C ILE A 10 -15.58 12.44 9.27
N LEU A 11 -14.42 11.95 8.83
CA LEU A 11 -14.27 11.65 7.42
C LEU A 11 -15.17 10.47 7.09
N ALA A 12 -15.34 9.50 7.99
CA ALA A 12 -16.34 8.45 7.86
C ALA A 12 -17.79 8.97 7.90
N THR A 13 -18.13 9.93 8.77
CA THR A 13 -19.48 10.52 8.86
C THR A 13 -19.79 11.46 7.68
N ILE A 14 -18.86 12.33 7.31
CA ILE A 14 -18.88 13.16 6.09
C ILE A 14 -18.96 12.26 4.88
N GLN A 15 -18.18 11.17 4.81
CA GLN A 15 -18.22 10.20 3.72
C GLN A 15 -19.53 9.41 3.73
N ALA A 16 -20.12 9.06 4.88
CA ALA A 16 -21.44 8.42 4.95
C ALA A 16 -22.57 9.37 4.52
N LEU A 17 -22.54 10.64 4.93
CA LEU A 17 -23.48 11.68 4.47
C LEU A 17 -23.26 12.03 2.99
N ASN A 18 -22.00 11.99 2.52
CA ASN A 18 -21.64 12.17 1.11
C ASN A 18 -22.14 10.97 0.30
N ASN A 19 -22.07 9.76 0.87
CA ASN A 19 -22.52 8.49 0.28
C ASN A 19 -24.05 8.36 0.26
N LEU A 20 -24.75 8.89 1.27
CA LEU A 20 -26.22 9.02 1.29
C LEU A 20 -26.70 10.20 0.43
N GLY A 21 -25.79 10.96 -0.17
CA GLY A 21 -26.10 12.09 -1.04
C GLY A 21 -26.67 13.31 -0.31
N ILE A 22 -26.59 13.39 1.02
CA ILE A 22 -27.18 14.47 1.81
C ILE A 22 -26.15 15.37 2.51
N LEU A 23 -24.83 15.14 2.37
CA LEU A 23 -23.79 15.96 3.00
C LEU A 23 -23.91 17.45 2.63
N HIS A 24 -24.42 17.75 1.44
CA HIS A 24 -24.64 19.11 0.98
C HIS A 24 -25.89 19.79 1.59
N LEU A 25 -26.75 19.03 2.28
CA LEU A 25 -27.85 19.54 3.12
C LEU A 25 -27.41 19.76 4.58
N VAL A 26 -26.15 19.46 4.89
CA VAL A 26 -25.59 19.50 6.24
C VAL A 26 -24.57 20.64 6.31
N ASP A 27 -24.99 21.76 6.90
CA ASP A 27 -24.18 22.99 6.98
C ASP A 27 -22.96 22.85 7.89
N LEU A 28 -23.05 21.97 8.89
CA LEU A 28 -21.98 21.71 9.85
C LEU A 28 -22.00 20.25 10.29
N VAL A 29 -20.82 19.64 10.32
CA VAL A 29 -20.59 18.33 10.94
C VAL A 29 -19.63 18.53 12.10
N ILE A 30 -19.96 17.95 13.26
CA ILE A 30 -19.09 17.88 14.43
C ILE A 30 -19.05 16.42 14.87
N CYS A 31 -17.86 15.88 15.09
CA CYS A 31 -17.66 14.52 15.60
C CYS A 31 -17.19 14.54 17.06
N GLY A 32 -17.24 13.38 17.73
CA GLY A 32 -17.02 13.28 19.19
C GLY A 32 -15.56 13.37 19.63
N ASP A 33 -14.66 13.47 18.66
CA ASP A 33 -13.21 13.41 18.76
C ASP A 33 -12.52 14.54 17.99
N ASP A 34 -13.28 15.60 17.67
CA ASP A 34 -12.72 16.90 17.27
C ASP A 34 -12.05 17.54 18.50
N GLU A 35 -10.91 18.23 18.32
CA GLU A 35 -10.04 18.77 19.39
C GLU A 35 -10.73 19.68 20.43
N GLN A 36 -11.96 20.15 20.19
CA GLN A 36 -12.74 21.02 21.10
C GLN A 36 -14.10 20.45 21.49
N THR A 37 -14.35 19.16 21.23
CA THR A 37 -15.66 18.54 21.43
C THR A 37 -15.68 17.60 22.62
N HIS A 38 -16.83 17.49 23.27
CA HIS A 38 -17.05 16.59 24.39
C HIS A 38 -18.00 15.44 23.99
N PRO A 39 -17.81 14.21 24.50
CA PRO A 39 -18.70 13.11 24.18
C PRO A 39 -20.13 13.39 24.68
N LYS A 40 -21.13 13.05 23.87
CA LYS A 40 -22.55 13.15 24.26
C LYS A 40 -22.75 12.33 25.56
N PRO A 41 -23.52 12.83 26.55
CA PRO A 41 -24.55 13.86 26.41
C PRO A 41 -24.14 15.26 26.92
N ASP A 42 -22.84 15.58 26.97
CA ASP A 42 -22.35 16.91 27.36
C ASP A 42 -22.86 18.01 26.39
N PRO A 43 -23.44 19.13 26.88
CA PRO A 43 -24.11 20.11 26.02
C PRO A 43 -23.18 20.99 25.16
N HIS A 44 -21.87 20.95 25.41
CA HIS A 44 -20.87 21.84 24.81
C HIS A 44 -20.92 21.88 23.28
N ASN A 45 -21.00 20.71 22.63
CA ASN A 45 -20.99 20.64 21.15
C ASN A 45 -22.26 21.22 20.54
N GLY A 46 -23.40 21.12 21.24
CA GLY A 46 -24.67 21.61 20.72
C GLY A 46 -24.72 23.13 20.66
N LEU A 47 -24.20 23.79 21.69
CA LEU A 47 -24.08 25.26 21.72
C LEU A 47 -23.00 25.74 20.73
N LEU A 48 -21.93 24.96 20.52
CA LEU A 48 -20.89 25.25 19.53
C LEU A 48 -21.41 25.18 18.07
N ILE A 49 -22.34 24.26 17.77
CA ILE A 49 -23.02 24.19 16.47
C ILE A 49 -23.91 25.42 16.25
N CYS A 50 -24.68 25.80 17.27
CA CYS A 50 -25.54 26.99 17.26
C CYS A 50 -24.74 28.25 16.94
N ASP A 51 -23.59 28.44 17.60
CA ASP A 51 -22.71 29.59 17.39
C ASP A 51 -22.02 29.57 16.00
N LYS A 52 -21.50 28.42 15.54
CA LYS A 52 -20.84 28.27 14.22
C LYS A 52 -21.77 28.47 13.02
N LEU A 53 -23.06 28.22 13.21
CA LEU A 53 -24.10 28.49 12.22
C LEU A 53 -24.89 29.78 12.52
N SER A 54 -24.59 30.45 13.64
CA SER A 54 -25.21 31.69 14.12
C SER A 54 -26.73 31.63 14.26
N VAL A 55 -27.23 30.60 14.96
CA VAL A 55 -28.65 30.33 15.28
C VAL A 55 -28.84 30.15 16.79
N GLU A 56 -29.93 30.63 17.39
CA GLU A 56 -30.15 30.53 18.85
C GLU A 56 -30.67 29.12 19.25
N PRO A 57 -30.26 28.54 20.40
CA PRO A 57 -30.59 27.14 20.75
C PRO A 57 -32.09 26.80 20.72
N ASN A 58 -32.97 27.74 21.10
CA ASN A 58 -34.41 27.53 21.12
C ASN A 58 -35.07 27.50 19.71
N GLU A 59 -34.32 27.82 18.65
CA GLU A 59 -34.71 27.74 17.23
C GLU A 59 -34.21 26.46 16.55
N VAL A 60 -33.40 25.65 17.25
CA VAL A 60 -32.79 24.43 16.72
C VAL A 60 -33.68 23.20 16.92
N VAL A 61 -33.72 22.33 15.90
CA VAL A 61 -34.40 21.02 15.94
C VAL A 61 -33.36 19.90 15.89
N MET A 62 -33.37 19.02 16.90
CA MET A 62 -32.53 17.83 16.92
C MET A 62 -33.31 16.60 16.47
N VAL A 63 -32.71 15.78 15.59
CA VAL A 63 -33.26 14.47 15.17
C VAL A 63 -32.22 13.39 15.48
N GLY A 64 -32.60 12.36 16.24
CA GLY A 64 -31.70 11.25 16.61
C GLY A 64 -32.45 10.02 17.09
N ASP A 65 -31.82 8.85 17.00
CA ASP A 65 -32.47 7.55 17.25
C ASP A 65 -32.04 6.87 18.56
N THR A 66 -31.15 7.49 19.35
CA THR A 66 -30.62 6.91 20.59
C THR A 66 -30.96 7.71 21.87
N PRO A 67 -31.01 7.06 23.05
CA PRO A 67 -31.19 7.74 24.34
C PRO A 67 -30.15 8.84 24.63
N THR A 68 -28.96 8.70 24.06
CA THR A 68 -27.83 9.62 24.25
C THR A 68 -28.01 10.92 23.45
N ASP A 69 -28.58 10.85 22.24
CA ASP A 69 -28.91 12.03 21.42
C ASP A 69 -30.02 12.87 22.04
N VAL A 70 -31.00 12.19 22.62
CA VAL A 70 -32.13 12.80 23.32
C VAL A 70 -31.65 13.54 24.57
N LYS A 71 -30.78 12.95 25.40
CA LYS A 71 -30.20 13.63 26.56
C LYS A 71 -29.31 14.83 26.19
N PHE A 72 -28.56 14.72 25.08
CA PHE A 72 -27.71 15.79 24.58
C PHE A 72 -28.53 17.03 24.21
N ALA A 73 -29.62 16.89 23.45
CA ALA A 73 -30.46 18.02 23.06
C ALA A 73 -31.15 18.71 24.26
N LYS A 74 -31.56 17.94 25.28
CA LYS A 74 -32.12 18.50 26.52
C LYS A 74 -31.08 19.33 27.26
N ASN A 75 -29.86 18.83 27.41
CA ASN A 75 -28.79 19.52 28.13
C ASN A 75 -28.35 20.80 27.39
N SER A 76 -28.39 20.81 26.05
CA SER A 76 -28.13 22.00 25.23
C SER A 76 -29.33 22.97 25.14
N ARG A 77 -30.47 22.63 25.77
CA ARG A 77 -31.72 23.42 25.80
C ARG A 77 -32.29 23.73 24.41
N PHE A 78 -32.22 22.77 23.50
CA PHE A 78 -32.70 22.98 22.14
C PHE A 78 -34.22 23.13 22.04
N GLY A 79 -34.62 23.86 21.00
CA GLY A 79 -36.00 24.21 20.72
C GLY A 79 -36.93 23.02 20.68
N LEU A 80 -36.70 22.07 19.76
CA LEU A 80 -37.53 20.86 19.56
C LEU A 80 -36.63 19.64 19.36
N THR A 81 -37.00 18.49 19.94
CA THR A 81 -36.24 17.23 19.76
C THR A 81 -37.15 16.13 19.25
N LEU A 82 -36.69 15.42 18.21
CA LEU A 82 -37.40 14.37 17.52
C LEU A 82 -36.65 13.04 17.61
N GLY A 83 -37.22 12.07 18.32
CA GLY A 83 -36.69 10.72 18.45
C GLY A 83 -37.09 9.84 17.27
N VAL A 84 -36.15 9.17 16.61
CA VAL A 84 -36.44 8.26 15.49
C VAL A 84 -36.32 6.81 15.95
N LEU A 85 -37.32 5.98 15.67
CA LEU A 85 -37.26 4.54 15.95
C LEU A 85 -36.88 3.78 14.68
N SER A 86 -35.59 3.46 14.55
CA SER A 86 -35.12 2.46 13.60
C SER A 86 -35.55 1.06 14.08
N GLY A 87 -35.73 0.09 13.15
CA GLY A 87 -36.35 -1.23 13.42
C GLY A 87 -35.67 -2.15 14.45
N VAL A 88 -34.76 -1.60 15.25
CA VAL A 88 -33.91 -2.26 16.25
C VAL A 88 -34.15 -1.78 17.70
N GLY A 89 -35.05 -0.82 17.99
CA GLY A 89 -35.23 -0.21 19.34
C GLY A 89 -36.67 -0.06 19.90
N ARG A 90 -36.85 0.23 21.21
CA ARG A 90 -38.16 0.42 21.89
C ARG A 90 -38.42 1.88 22.34
N ARG A 91 -39.68 2.33 22.26
CA ARG A 91 -40.11 3.70 22.61
C ARG A 91 -39.75 4.13 24.05
N SER A 92 -39.85 3.23 25.01
CA SER A 92 -39.53 3.47 26.43
C SER A 92 -38.09 3.94 26.65
N ASP A 93 -37.18 3.54 25.76
CA ASP A 93 -35.75 3.79 25.90
C ASP A 93 -35.42 5.28 25.65
N LEU A 94 -36.19 5.94 24.76
CA LEU A 94 -36.06 7.37 24.45
C LEU A 94 -36.83 8.24 25.46
N GLU A 95 -38.00 7.80 25.92
CA GLU A 95 -38.81 8.55 26.89
C GLU A 95 -38.12 8.69 28.26
N HIS A 96 -37.55 7.60 28.80
CA HIS A 96 -36.84 7.65 30.08
C HIS A 96 -35.62 8.59 30.04
N ALA A 97 -34.99 8.69 28.88
CA ALA A 97 -33.82 9.53 28.66
C ALA A 97 -34.16 11.03 28.61
N TRP A 98 -35.27 11.41 27.97
CA TRP A 98 -35.72 12.80 27.92
C TRP A 98 -36.25 13.29 29.26
N TYR A 99 -36.97 12.47 30.02
CA TYR A 99 -37.57 12.92 31.27
C TYR A 99 -36.68 12.71 32.52
N GLY A 100 -35.69 11.81 32.49
CA GLY A 100 -34.71 11.57 33.57
C GLY A 100 -35.30 10.87 34.81
N SER A 101 -34.45 10.34 35.72
CA SER A 101 -34.87 9.65 36.96
C SER A 101 -35.26 10.60 38.11
N VAL A 102 -35.18 11.92 37.91
CA VAL A 102 -35.68 12.94 38.84
C VAL A 102 -37.13 13.27 38.47
N MET A 103 -37.99 12.25 38.52
CA MET A 103 -39.41 12.46 38.81
C MET A 103 -39.54 12.61 40.33
N THR A 104 -38.87 13.60 40.90
CA THR A 104 -39.16 14.10 42.24
C THR A 104 -39.49 15.59 42.11
N GLU A 105 -40.77 15.79 41.85
CA GLU A 105 -41.60 16.86 42.40
C GLU A 105 -41.41 18.32 42.01
N LEU A 106 -40.56 18.70 41.05
CA LEU A 106 -40.56 20.09 40.58
C LEU A 106 -40.86 20.26 39.09
N ASN A 107 -42.14 20.61 38.88
CA ASN A 107 -42.79 21.32 37.79
C ASN A 107 -43.02 20.61 36.44
N VAL A 108 -43.88 19.60 36.52
CA VAL A 108 -44.71 19.06 35.42
C VAL A 108 -45.45 20.15 34.62
N ARG A 109 -45.69 21.35 35.17
CA ARG A 109 -46.32 22.48 34.45
C ARG A 109 -45.36 23.39 33.64
N GLN A 110 -44.05 23.34 33.86
CA GLN A 110 -43.09 23.97 32.93
C GLN A 110 -42.82 23.07 31.70
N LEU A 111 -43.27 21.81 31.75
CA LEU A 111 -43.00 20.77 30.76
C LEU A 111 -44.07 20.64 29.66
N GLU A 112 -45.25 21.26 29.79
CA GLU A 112 -46.26 21.29 28.71
C GLU A 112 -45.85 22.15 27.51
N ASN A 113 -44.83 23.00 27.67
CA ASN A 113 -44.18 23.71 26.56
C ASN A 113 -42.95 22.96 26.02
N SER A 114 -42.66 21.74 26.49
CA SER A 114 -41.49 21.00 26.02
C SER A 114 -41.80 20.27 24.71
N LYS A 115 -41.08 20.70 23.68
CA LYS A 115 -41.20 20.28 22.28
C LYS A 115 -40.41 18.95 22.07
N PHE A 116 -40.95 17.80 22.47
CA PHE A 116 -40.35 16.47 22.18
C PHE A 116 -41.37 15.53 21.49
N GLN A 117 -41.00 14.88 20.37
CA GLN A 117 -41.85 13.92 19.63
C GLN A 117 -41.08 12.69 19.10
N ILE A 118 -41.75 11.57 18.79
CA ILE A 118 -41.12 10.31 18.31
C ILE A 118 -41.77 9.80 17.00
N ILE A 119 -40.98 9.38 15.98
CA ILE A 119 -41.44 9.02 14.61
C ILE A 119 -40.77 7.72 14.03
N PRO A 120 -41.47 6.80 13.28
CA PRO A 120 -40.92 5.58 12.63
C PRO A 120 -40.68 5.67 11.08
N SER A 121 -39.80 4.84 10.45
CA SER A 121 -39.06 5.21 9.20
C SER A 121 -39.29 4.51 7.81
N VAL A 122 -40.44 3.92 7.42
CA VAL A 122 -40.59 3.30 6.06
C VAL A 122 -41.87 3.68 5.28
N ALA A 123 -42.18 4.97 5.15
CA ALA A 123 -43.20 5.42 4.19
C ALA A 123 -42.94 6.88 3.77
N ASP A 124 -43.16 7.18 2.48
CA ASP A 124 -43.28 8.51 1.84
C ASP A 124 -42.03 9.13 1.17
N ILE A 125 -42.07 9.17 -0.17
CA ILE A 125 -41.21 9.98 -1.06
C ILE A 125 -41.71 11.44 -1.02
N ILE A 126 -40.82 12.44 -0.92
CA ILE A 126 -41.18 13.87 -1.04
C ILE A 126 -40.74 14.43 -2.41
N PRO A 127 -41.60 15.18 -3.15
CA PRO A 127 -41.29 15.76 -4.46
C PRO A 127 -40.51 17.09 -4.38
N ILE A 128 -39.72 17.39 -5.43
CA ILE A 128 -38.97 18.65 -5.62
C ILE A 128 -39.94 19.83 -5.85
N VAL A 129 -39.79 20.92 -5.08
CA VAL A 129 -40.51 22.19 -5.27
C VAL A 129 -39.58 23.23 -5.91
N LEU A 130 -39.98 23.81 -7.05
CA LEU A 130 -39.29 24.98 -7.66
C LEU A 130 -39.83 26.29 -7.05
N PRO A 131 -38.98 27.33 -6.87
CA PRO A 131 -39.46 28.69 -6.58
C PRO A 131 -40.13 29.26 -7.84
N ASN A 132 -41.43 29.56 -7.74
CA ASN A 132 -42.27 30.29 -8.73
C ASN A 132 -43.02 29.50 -9.81
N SER A 133 -43.53 28.29 -9.54
CA SER A 133 -44.61 27.70 -10.37
C SER A 133 -46.01 27.96 -9.79
N PRO A 134 -46.95 28.60 -10.52
CA PRO A 134 -48.28 28.94 -10.03
C PRO A 134 -49.29 27.80 -10.29
N VAL A 135 -49.34 26.82 -9.37
CA VAL A 135 -50.53 25.97 -9.02
C VAL A 135 -51.00 24.96 -10.13
N PRO A 136 -51.76 23.87 -9.82
CA PRO A 136 -51.36 22.64 -9.10
C PRO A 136 -51.95 21.31 -9.70
N VAL A 137 -51.49 20.14 -9.22
CA VAL A 137 -52.42 19.01 -8.93
C VAL A 137 -52.09 18.39 -7.55
N ARG A 138 -52.89 18.83 -6.55
CA ARG A 138 -53.46 18.15 -5.35
C ARG A 138 -52.54 17.56 -4.25
N VAL A 139 -52.64 17.84 -2.93
CA VAL A 139 -53.44 18.76 -2.04
C VAL A 139 -52.63 19.02 -0.74
N ARG A 140 -52.76 20.25 -0.19
CA ARG A 140 -52.23 20.91 1.05
C ARG A 140 -52.88 20.40 2.39
N PRO A 141 -52.68 20.95 3.63
CA PRO A 141 -52.04 22.22 4.10
C PRO A 141 -51.20 22.10 5.42
N ARG A 142 -50.40 23.07 5.92
CA ARG A 142 -50.50 24.55 5.96
C ARG A 142 -49.12 25.22 5.90
N LEU A 143 -49.06 26.31 5.14
CA LEU A 143 -48.04 27.35 5.22
C LEU A 143 -48.48 28.43 6.21
N SER A 144 -47.52 29.03 6.91
CA SER A 144 -47.59 30.43 7.33
C SER A 144 -46.28 31.13 6.96
N SER A 145 -46.39 32.05 5.99
CA SER A 145 -45.64 33.31 5.75
C SER A 145 -44.13 33.36 5.99
N THR A 146 -43.26 33.95 5.16
CA THR A 146 -43.22 34.49 3.78
C THR A 146 -41.79 35.02 3.66
N SER A 147 -41.01 34.63 2.65
CA SER A 147 -39.98 35.49 2.07
C SER A 147 -39.85 35.19 0.58
N GLN A 148 -40.06 36.23 -0.24
CA GLN A 148 -39.95 36.19 -1.70
C GLN A 148 -38.49 35.94 -2.11
N CYS A 149 -38.26 35.06 -3.09
CA CYS A 149 -36.98 34.88 -3.76
C CYS A 149 -37.05 35.52 -5.16
N ASP A 150 -36.09 36.38 -5.47
CA ASP A 150 -36.05 37.23 -6.67
C ASP A 150 -35.64 36.45 -7.94
N SER A 151 -36.23 36.78 -9.09
CA SER A 151 -36.38 35.92 -10.27
C SER A 151 -35.73 36.46 -11.57
N THR A 152 -34.40 36.32 -11.74
CA THR A 152 -33.72 36.90 -12.93
C THR A 152 -32.69 36.02 -13.68
N LYS A 153 -32.48 34.75 -13.33
CA LYS A 153 -31.40 33.93 -13.93
C LYS A 153 -31.82 33.19 -15.22
N LYS A 154 -31.01 33.26 -16.29
CA LYS A 154 -31.21 32.58 -17.59
C LYS A 154 -30.02 31.68 -17.96
N TYR A 155 -30.25 30.36 -18.03
CA TYR A 155 -29.23 29.35 -18.38
C TYR A 155 -29.02 29.25 -19.89
N LYS A 156 -27.79 28.91 -20.33
CA LYS A 156 -27.41 28.88 -21.77
C LYS A 156 -26.97 27.53 -22.32
N LEU A 157 -26.64 26.54 -21.46
CA LEU A 157 -26.23 25.19 -21.87
C LEU A 157 -26.75 24.14 -20.89
N VAL A 158 -27.27 23.03 -21.44
CA VAL A 158 -27.63 21.80 -20.70
C VAL A 158 -26.85 20.61 -21.25
N ILE A 159 -26.18 19.86 -20.37
CA ILE A 159 -25.49 18.61 -20.72
C ILE A 159 -26.29 17.44 -20.13
N LEU A 160 -26.67 16.47 -20.95
CA LEU A 160 -27.49 15.33 -20.58
C LEU A 160 -26.69 14.03 -20.66
N ASP A 161 -26.88 13.10 -19.71
CA ASP A 161 -26.52 11.70 -19.93
C ASP A 161 -27.57 11.01 -20.81
N LYS A 162 -27.11 10.24 -21.82
CA LYS A 162 -27.98 9.36 -22.59
C LYS A 162 -28.67 8.30 -21.72
N ASN A 163 -27.91 7.63 -20.85
CA ASN A 163 -28.39 6.56 -19.99
C ASN A 163 -28.89 7.22 -18.69
N GLY A 164 -30.13 6.95 -18.27
CA GLY A 164 -30.71 7.48 -17.03
C GLY A 164 -31.33 8.87 -17.12
N SER A 165 -30.91 9.71 -18.08
CA SER A 165 -31.57 11.02 -18.34
C SER A 165 -32.33 11.09 -19.67
N LEU A 166 -31.99 10.28 -20.68
CA LEU A 166 -32.80 10.13 -21.90
C LEU A 166 -33.49 8.77 -22.03
N THR A 167 -32.92 7.72 -21.44
CA THR A 167 -33.41 6.34 -21.58
C THR A 167 -33.48 5.60 -20.26
N ASP A 168 -34.46 4.70 -20.11
CA ASP A 168 -34.52 3.79 -18.94
C ASP A 168 -33.46 2.69 -19.11
N VAL A 169 -32.49 2.68 -18.21
CA VAL A 169 -31.32 1.81 -18.27
C VAL A 169 -31.60 0.39 -17.80
N HIS A 170 -32.63 0.20 -16.97
CA HIS A 170 -32.82 -1.08 -16.30
C HIS A 170 -33.28 -2.19 -17.26
N PRO A 171 -34.27 -2.03 -18.15
CA PRO A 171 -34.75 -3.12 -19.01
C PRO A 171 -33.68 -3.65 -19.98
N ARG A 172 -32.94 -2.75 -20.63
CA ARG A 172 -31.92 -3.08 -21.64
C ARG A 172 -30.73 -3.83 -21.05
N TRP A 173 -30.19 -3.31 -19.96
CA TRP A 173 -29.02 -3.90 -19.32
C TRP A 173 -29.35 -5.17 -18.53
N SER A 174 -30.57 -5.29 -18.03
CA SER A 174 -31.06 -6.55 -17.45
C SER A 174 -31.08 -7.67 -18.49
N ASN A 175 -31.65 -7.41 -19.67
CA ASN A 175 -31.69 -8.40 -20.75
C ASN A 175 -30.29 -8.79 -21.23
N TRP A 176 -29.37 -7.82 -21.37
CA TRP A 176 -27.99 -8.10 -21.74
C TRP A 176 -27.27 -8.95 -20.68
N ALA A 177 -27.36 -8.55 -19.41
CA ALA A 177 -26.71 -9.23 -18.30
C ALA A 177 -27.21 -10.68 -18.16
N GLU A 178 -28.51 -10.91 -18.30
CA GLU A 178 -29.12 -12.23 -18.27
C GLU A 178 -28.63 -13.13 -19.43
N VAL A 179 -28.50 -12.58 -20.65
CA VAL A 179 -27.99 -13.34 -21.81
C VAL A 179 -26.50 -13.67 -21.65
N ILE A 180 -25.68 -12.72 -21.20
CA ILE A 180 -24.25 -12.99 -20.93
C ILE A 180 -24.10 -14.03 -19.82
N SER A 181 -24.89 -13.90 -18.74
CA SER A 181 -24.93 -14.88 -17.64
C SER A 181 -25.27 -16.27 -18.16
N SER A 182 -26.33 -16.39 -18.95
CA SER A 182 -26.78 -17.66 -19.52
C SER A 182 -25.71 -18.30 -20.40
N ARG A 183 -25.09 -17.55 -21.32
CA ARG A 183 -24.00 -18.04 -22.16
C ARG A 183 -22.77 -18.44 -21.35
N LEU A 184 -22.44 -17.68 -20.29
CA LEU A 184 -21.35 -18.03 -19.37
C LEU A 184 -21.66 -19.32 -18.60
N ARG A 185 -22.92 -19.54 -18.18
CA ARG A 185 -23.33 -20.79 -17.52
C ARG A 185 -23.21 -22.00 -18.43
N GLU A 186 -23.55 -21.86 -19.71
CA GLU A 186 -23.46 -22.94 -20.71
C GLU A 186 -22.02 -23.34 -21.02
N ILE A 187 -21.11 -22.37 -21.10
CA ILE A 187 -19.71 -22.60 -21.52
C ILE A 187 -18.78 -22.85 -20.32
N THR A 188 -19.12 -22.35 -19.13
CA THR A 188 -18.23 -22.38 -17.95
C THR A 188 -18.88 -23.07 -16.74
N SER A 189 -19.14 -22.34 -15.65
CA SER A 189 -19.86 -22.83 -14.47
C SER A 189 -20.81 -21.78 -13.93
N ALA A 190 -21.88 -22.21 -13.25
CA ALA A 190 -22.83 -21.33 -12.57
C ALA A 190 -22.14 -20.29 -11.68
N ARG A 191 -21.12 -20.73 -10.93
CA ARG A 191 -20.34 -19.87 -10.03
C ARG A 191 -19.58 -18.74 -10.73
N ILE A 192 -19.08 -18.97 -11.95
CA ILE A 192 -18.37 -17.93 -12.72
C ILE A 192 -19.37 -16.91 -13.25
N ALA A 193 -20.52 -17.38 -13.73
CA ALA A 193 -21.60 -16.49 -14.13
C ALA A 193 -22.08 -15.64 -12.94
N ASP A 194 -22.29 -16.23 -11.76
CA ASP A 194 -22.72 -15.49 -10.55
C ASP A 194 -21.71 -14.41 -10.15
N LYS A 195 -20.41 -14.75 -10.11
CA LYS A 195 -19.33 -13.77 -9.85
C LYS A 195 -19.27 -12.68 -10.91
N PHE A 196 -19.56 -13.01 -12.15
CA PHE A 196 -19.63 -12.02 -13.22
C PHE A 196 -20.82 -11.07 -13.00
N MET A 197 -21.99 -11.57 -12.57
CA MET A 197 -23.16 -10.74 -12.24
C MET A 197 -22.86 -9.78 -11.07
N GLU A 198 -22.18 -10.28 -10.03
CA GLU A 198 -21.74 -9.47 -8.90
C GLU A 198 -20.74 -8.39 -9.34
N MET A 199 -19.77 -8.75 -10.19
CA MET A 199 -18.76 -7.83 -10.72
C MET A 199 -19.37 -6.68 -11.53
N ILE A 200 -20.39 -6.96 -12.33
CA ILE A 200 -21.08 -5.93 -13.12
C ILE A 200 -22.12 -5.15 -12.31
N GLY A 201 -22.44 -5.57 -11.07
CA GLY A 201 -23.43 -4.91 -10.21
C GLY A 201 -24.87 -5.15 -10.67
N TYR A 202 -25.20 -6.37 -11.10
CA TYR A 202 -26.56 -6.73 -11.50
C TYR A 202 -27.21 -7.67 -10.48
N ASP A 203 -28.37 -7.27 -9.98
CA ASP A 203 -29.22 -8.10 -9.13
C ASP A 203 -30.32 -8.79 -9.96
N ALA A 204 -30.26 -10.12 -10.01
CA ALA A 204 -31.15 -10.93 -10.83
C ALA A 204 -32.57 -11.06 -10.26
N GLU A 205 -32.75 -10.88 -8.95
CA GLU A 205 -34.06 -11.00 -8.29
C GLU A 205 -34.91 -9.74 -8.51
N SER A 206 -34.31 -8.58 -8.34
CA SER A 206 -34.97 -7.29 -8.58
C SER A 206 -34.89 -6.82 -10.04
N ARG A 207 -34.11 -7.51 -10.90
CA ARG A 207 -33.77 -7.11 -12.27
C ARG A 207 -33.29 -5.66 -12.33
N ARG A 208 -32.41 -5.29 -11.39
CA ARG A 208 -31.86 -3.93 -11.29
C ARG A 208 -30.35 -3.95 -11.33
N VAL A 209 -29.83 -2.91 -11.93
CA VAL A 209 -28.39 -2.59 -11.92
C VAL A 209 -28.17 -1.64 -10.75
N SER A 210 -27.26 -2.00 -9.85
CA SER A 210 -26.89 -1.20 -8.67
C SER A 210 -25.40 -1.41 -8.39
N GLY A 211 -24.63 -0.34 -8.21
CA GLY A 211 -23.22 -0.38 -7.78
C GLY A 211 -22.36 -1.51 -8.38
N GLY A 212 -21.56 -1.20 -9.41
CA GLY A 212 -20.68 -2.19 -10.06
C GLY A 212 -20.14 -1.68 -11.39
N MET A 213 -19.49 -2.54 -12.18
CA MET A 213 -18.82 -2.09 -13.40
C MET A 213 -19.76 -1.61 -14.51
N LEU A 214 -21.02 -2.06 -14.54
CA LEU A 214 -21.95 -1.76 -15.63
C LEU A 214 -22.37 -0.27 -15.72
N PRO A 215 -22.69 0.42 -14.60
CA PRO A 215 -22.91 1.87 -14.62
C PRO A 215 -21.61 2.68 -14.74
N ASP A 216 -20.47 2.14 -14.32
CA ASP A 216 -19.24 2.93 -14.10
C ASP A 216 -18.16 2.77 -15.17
N CYS A 217 -18.17 1.69 -15.96
CA CYS A 217 -17.09 1.34 -16.89
C CYS A 217 -17.56 1.24 -18.35
N SER A 218 -16.63 1.36 -19.29
CA SER A 218 -16.93 1.07 -20.69
C SER A 218 -17.19 -0.43 -20.91
N ILE A 219 -18.07 -0.75 -21.84
CA ILE A 219 -18.39 -2.15 -22.19
C ILE A 219 -17.14 -2.93 -22.63
N LEU A 220 -16.14 -2.28 -23.22
CA LEU A 220 -14.86 -2.91 -23.58
C LEU A 220 -14.01 -3.25 -22.34
N HIS A 221 -14.03 -2.39 -21.32
CA HIS A 221 -13.31 -2.66 -20.07
C HIS A 221 -13.93 -3.83 -19.30
N ILE A 222 -15.26 -3.92 -19.27
CA ILE A 222 -15.98 -5.06 -18.66
C ILE A 222 -15.62 -6.37 -19.37
N ARG A 223 -15.43 -6.35 -20.70
CA ARG A 223 -14.98 -7.50 -21.51
C ARG A 223 -13.60 -8.00 -21.07
N ASP A 224 -12.65 -7.11 -20.84
CA ASP A 224 -11.30 -7.47 -20.41
C ASP A 224 -11.32 -8.07 -18.99
N CYS A 225 -12.12 -7.48 -18.08
CA CYS A 225 -12.32 -7.99 -16.72
C CYS A 225 -12.94 -9.39 -16.68
N LEU A 226 -13.82 -9.73 -17.62
CA LEU A 226 -14.30 -11.11 -17.77
C LEU A 226 -13.15 -12.08 -18.13
N GLY A 227 -12.22 -11.67 -18.99
CA GLY A 227 -11.03 -12.46 -19.32
C GLY A 227 -10.16 -12.74 -18.09
N TYR A 228 -9.96 -11.73 -17.23
CA TYR A 228 -9.26 -11.90 -15.95
C TYR A 228 -10.02 -12.81 -14.98
N LEU A 229 -11.34 -12.67 -14.89
CA LEU A 229 -12.17 -13.53 -14.03
C LEU A 229 -12.04 -15.00 -14.43
N LEU A 230 -12.03 -15.32 -15.72
CA LEU A 230 -11.84 -16.69 -16.22
C LEU A 230 -10.45 -17.24 -15.85
N ASN A 231 -9.39 -16.44 -16.02
CA ASN A 231 -8.03 -16.81 -15.63
C ASN A 231 -7.92 -17.12 -14.13
N LEU A 232 -8.57 -16.30 -13.29
CA LEU A 232 -8.59 -16.51 -11.83
C LEU A 232 -9.29 -17.81 -11.41
N ASN A 233 -10.23 -18.29 -12.24
CA ASN A 233 -10.98 -19.52 -11.99
C ASN A 233 -10.45 -20.73 -12.80
N GLY A 234 -9.21 -20.67 -13.29
CA GLY A 234 -8.47 -21.84 -13.78
C GLY A 234 -8.49 -22.06 -15.29
N TYR A 235 -8.99 -21.10 -16.08
CA TYR A 235 -8.88 -21.12 -17.54
C TYR A 235 -7.54 -20.52 -17.97
N ASP A 236 -6.84 -21.15 -18.91
CA ASP A 236 -5.64 -20.54 -19.50
C ASP A 236 -5.99 -19.34 -20.40
N GLN A 237 -5.00 -18.53 -20.75
CA GLN A 237 -5.20 -17.29 -21.49
C GLN A 237 -5.87 -17.48 -22.87
N ARG A 238 -5.60 -18.61 -23.54
CA ARG A 238 -6.19 -18.93 -24.85
C ARG A 238 -7.65 -19.33 -24.67
N SER A 239 -7.92 -20.23 -23.74
CA SER A 239 -9.26 -20.69 -23.38
C SER A 239 -10.15 -19.52 -22.92
N SER A 240 -9.64 -18.62 -22.07
CA SER A 240 -10.35 -17.41 -21.63
C SER A 240 -10.71 -16.49 -22.80
N SER A 241 -9.79 -16.29 -23.75
CA SER A 241 -10.03 -15.45 -24.92
C SER A 241 -11.11 -16.04 -25.85
N GLU A 242 -11.09 -17.36 -26.05
CA GLU A 242 -12.10 -18.08 -26.84
C GLU A 242 -13.49 -18.01 -26.19
N ILE A 243 -13.58 -18.14 -24.86
CA ILE A 243 -14.82 -18.04 -24.10
C ILE A 243 -15.39 -16.62 -24.18
N VAL A 244 -14.57 -15.60 -23.91
CA VAL A 244 -14.98 -14.19 -24.00
C VAL A 244 -15.54 -13.88 -25.40
N ASN A 245 -14.86 -14.32 -26.46
CA ASN A 245 -15.32 -14.08 -27.83
C ASN A 245 -16.64 -14.79 -28.17
N LYS A 246 -16.97 -15.90 -27.53
CA LYS A 246 -18.24 -16.63 -27.73
C LYS A 246 -19.40 -16.02 -26.96
N VAL A 247 -19.17 -15.58 -25.72
CA VAL A 247 -20.25 -15.08 -24.86
C VAL A 247 -20.60 -13.62 -25.17
N TRP A 248 -19.61 -12.81 -25.53
CA TRP A 248 -19.71 -11.35 -25.54
C TRP A 248 -20.46 -10.79 -26.76
N PHE A 249 -21.34 -9.82 -26.52
CA PHE A 249 -21.96 -8.98 -27.54
C PHE A 249 -22.29 -7.60 -26.95
N VAL A 250 -22.61 -6.61 -27.80
CA VAL A 250 -23.02 -5.26 -27.38
C VAL A 250 -24.48 -5.06 -27.79
N PRO A 251 -25.39 -4.64 -26.88
CA PRO A 251 -26.80 -4.45 -27.21
C PRO A 251 -27.02 -3.16 -28.01
N ASP A 252 -27.90 -3.18 -29.03
CA ASP A 252 -28.35 -1.98 -29.75
C ASP A 252 -29.16 -1.04 -28.81
N SER A 253 -29.35 0.22 -29.20
CA SER A 253 -30.25 1.19 -28.52
C SER A 253 -31.39 1.53 -29.46
N ASP A 254 -32.64 1.34 -29.04
CA ASP A 254 -33.83 1.55 -29.89
C ASP A 254 -34.68 2.75 -29.41
N ALA A 255 -35.58 3.21 -30.27
CA ALA A 255 -36.43 4.38 -29.99
C ALA A 255 -37.42 4.17 -28.84
N ASP A 256 -37.75 2.90 -28.53
CA ASP A 256 -38.66 2.51 -27.47
C ASP A 256 -38.06 2.68 -26.06
N ASP A 257 -36.76 2.92 -25.95
CA ASP A 257 -36.06 3.12 -24.67
C ASP A 257 -36.19 4.57 -24.13
N LEU A 258 -36.80 5.51 -24.88
CA LEU A 258 -36.90 6.93 -24.52
C LEU A 258 -37.84 7.18 -23.34
N LEU A 259 -37.39 8.02 -22.40
CA LEU A 259 -38.26 8.50 -21.31
C LEU A 259 -39.36 9.45 -21.85
N PRO A 260 -40.61 9.34 -21.36
CA PRO A 260 -41.72 10.18 -21.83
C PRO A 260 -41.47 11.69 -21.65
N GLY A 261 -41.79 12.51 -22.65
CA GLY A 261 -41.71 13.98 -22.57
C GLY A 261 -40.32 14.58 -22.79
N VAL A 262 -39.28 13.75 -22.97
CA VAL A 262 -37.89 14.21 -23.12
C VAL A 262 -37.68 14.97 -24.44
N VAL A 263 -38.30 14.53 -25.53
CA VAL A 263 -38.16 15.17 -26.85
C VAL A 263 -38.80 16.56 -26.85
N GLU A 264 -39.97 16.70 -26.24
CA GLU A 264 -40.67 17.99 -26.06
C GLU A 264 -39.85 18.94 -25.18
N THR A 265 -39.26 18.42 -24.10
CA THR A 265 -38.45 19.19 -23.16
C THR A 265 -37.19 19.75 -23.83
N ILE A 266 -36.44 18.92 -24.57
CA ILE A 266 -35.25 19.34 -25.32
C ILE A 266 -35.63 20.38 -26.40
N THR A 267 -36.76 20.18 -27.07
CA THR A 267 -37.25 21.13 -28.09
C THR A 267 -37.60 22.48 -27.47
N HIS A 268 -38.24 22.48 -26.30
CA HIS A 268 -38.60 23.69 -25.57
C HIS A 268 -37.38 24.48 -25.06
N LEU A 269 -36.37 23.77 -24.54
CA LEU A 269 -35.11 24.37 -24.11
C LEU A 269 -34.40 25.07 -25.27
N ARG A 270 -34.35 24.44 -26.45
CA ARG A 270 -33.77 25.04 -27.66
C ARG A 270 -34.51 26.29 -28.14
N GLN A 271 -35.85 26.29 -28.12
CA GLN A 271 -36.66 27.46 -28.49
C GLN A 271 -36.37 28.68 -27.61
N HIS A 272 -35.91 28.45 -26.37
CA HIS A 272 -35.51 29.48 -25.42
C HIS A 272 -34.01 29.82 -25.48
N GLY A 273 -33.29 29.34 -26.50
CA GLY A 273 -31.89 29.68 -26.74
C GLY A 273 -30.89 28.91 -25.88
N VAL A 274 -31.28 27.76 -25.31
CA VAL A 274 -30.39 26.89 -24.53
C VAL A 274 -29.75 25.86 -25.45
N ALA A 275 -28.42 25.82 -25.49
CA ALA A 275 -27.65 24.80 -26.19
C ALA A 275 -27.74 23.45 -25.44
N ILE A 276 -27.75 22.33 -26.16
CA ILE A 276 -27.89 20.99 -25.59
C ILE A 276 -26.71 20.12 -26.00
N ALA A 277 -26.00 19.53 -25.04
CA ALA A 277 -24.94 18.56 -25.30
C ALA A 277 -25.26 17.20 -24.68
N LEU A 278 -24.79 16.14 -25.30
CA LEU A 278 -24.95 14.77 -24.84
C LEU A 278 -23.60 14.20 -24.41
N ASN A 279 -23.54 13.62 -23.22
CA ASN A 279 -22.37 12.94 -22.69
C ASN A 279 -22.68 11.43 -22.57
N THR A 280 -21.97 10.58 -23.31
CA THR A 280 -22.32 9.16 -23.43
C THR A 280 -21.09 8.22 -23.37
N SER A 281 -21.30 7.04 -22.76
CA SER A 281 -20.28 5.99 -22.59
C SER A 281 -20.27 5.06 -23.81
N ASP A 282 -21.21 5.29 -24.73
CA ASP A 282 -21.30 4.62 -26.00
C ASP A 282 -20.26 5.16 -26.99
N SER A 283 -19.96 4.38 -28.02
CA SER A 283 -19.13 4.85 -29.14
C SER A 283 -19.84 5.94 -29.94
N ARG A 284 -19.07 6.69 -30.73
CA ARG A 284 -19.60 7.77 -31.58
C ARG A 284 -20.61 7.24 -32.60
N GLU A 285 -20.37 6.05 -33.16
CA GLU A 285 -21.24 5.41 -34.13
C GLU A 285 -22.60 5.02 -33.52
N VAL A 286 -22.58 4.37 -32.36
CA VAL A 286 -23.79 3.95 -31.62
C VAL A 286 -24.62 5.16 -31.19
N SER A 287 -23.94 6.22 -30.75
CA SER A 287 -24.59 7.46 -30.32
C SER A 287 -25.28 8.19 -31.48
N ARG A 288 -24.67 8.20 -32.67
CA ARG A 288 -25.26 8.81 -33.87
C ARG A 288 -26.49 8.04 -34.35
N LYS A 289 -26.41 6.70 -34.41
CA LYS A 289 -27.53 5.83 -34.77
C LYS A 289 -28.72 6.04 -33.83
N PHE A 290 -28.47 6.09 -32.52
CA PHE A 290 -29.49 6.38 -31.50
C PHE A 290 -30.17 7.73 -31.71
N LEU A 291 -29.41 8.82 -31.93
CA LEU A 291 -29.98 10.15 -32.15
C LEU A 291 -30.84 10.23 -33.42
N SER A 292 -30.46 9.50 -34.47
CA SER A 292 -31.21 9.41 -35.73
C SER A 292 -32.55 8.69 -35.52
N CYS A 293 -32.52 7.52 -34.88
CA CYS A 293 -33.71 6.70 -34.61
C CYS A 293 -34.70 7.37 -33.64
N THR A 294 -34.21 8.23 -32.72
CA THR A 294 -35.04 8.94 -31.73
C THR A 294 -35.54 10.30 -32.18
N GLY A 295 -35.16 10.76 -33.39
CA GLY A 295 -35.50 12.10 -33.89
C GLY A 295 -34.84 13.25 -33.10
N LEU A 296 -33.80 12.96 -32.31
CA LEU A 296 -32.98 13.95 -31.59
C LEU A 296 -31.78 14.43 -32.43
N GLU A 297 -31.53 13.80 -33.58
CA GLU A 297 -30.55 14.25 -34.58
C GLU A 297 -30.89 15.67 -35.06
N GLY A 298 -29.92 16.58 -35.00
CA GLY A 298 -30.12 18.02 -35.25
C GLY A 298 -30.70 18.82 -34.07
N LYS A 299 -31.12 18.16 -32.97
CA LYS A 299 -31.54 18.81 -31.71
C LYS A 299 -30.47 18.75 -30.61
N ILE A 300 -29.41 17.97 -30.79
CA ILE A 300 -28.23 17.96 -29.90
C ILE A 300 -27.10 18.72 -30.60
N ASP A 301 -26.56 19.75 -29.94
CA ASP A 301 -25.54 20.63 -30.50
C ASP A 301 -24.13 20.04 -30.40
N TYR A 302 -23.89 19.14 -29.44
CA TYR A 302 -22.60 18.44 -29.31
C TYR A 302 -22.77 17.06 -28.67
N VAL A 303 -22.06 16.04 -29.18
CA VAL A 303 -22.04 14.68 -28.59
C VAL A 303 -20.62 14.34 -28.19
N LEU A 304 -20.45 13.98 -26.92
CA LEU A 304 -19.20 13.53 -26.35
C LEU A 304 -19.28 12.03 -26.08
N SER A 305 -18.56 11.24 -26.88
CA SER A 305 -18.57 9.77 -26.82
C SER A 305 -17.39 9.21 -26.01
N ALA A 306 -17.43 7.92 -25.68
CA ALA A 306 -16.33 7.25 -24.97
C ALA A 306 -14.99 7.30 -25.73
N GLU A 307 -15.03 7.36 -27.07
CA GLU A 307 -13.83 7.47 -27.90
C GLU A 307 -13.18 8.86 -27.79
N ASP A 308 -14.02 9.89 -27.62
CA ASP A 308 -13.58 11.28 -27.43
C ASP A 308 -12.96 11.51 -26.07
N ALA A 309 -13.30 10.66 -25.11
CA ALA A 309 -12.71 10.59 -23.78
C ALA A 309 -11.56 9.58 -23.68
N GLY A 310 -10.96 9.12 -24.79
CA GLY A 310 -9.80 8.21 -24.76
C GLY A 310 -10.09 6.82 -24.18
N LYS A 311 -11.34 6.36 -24.24
CA LYS A 311 -11.87 5.11 -23.61
C LYS A 311 -11.90 5.13 -22.07
N HIS A 312 -11.77 6.30 -21.44
CA HIS A 312 -11.95 6.47 -19.99
C HIS A 312 -13.43 6.38 -19.55
N PRO A 313 -13.73 5.98 -18.31
CA PRO A 313 -15.09 6.03 -17.75
C PRO A 313 -15.60 7.49 -17.58
N LYS A 314 -16.91 7.66 -17.64
CA LYS A 314 -17.61 8.96 -17.52
C LYS A 314 -17.55 9.58 -16.10
N PRO A 315 -17.63 10.92 -15.99
CA PRO A 315 -16.92 11.91 -16.79
C PRO A 315 -15.80 12.56 -15.96
N LEU A 316 -14.61 12.57 -16.54
CA LEU A 316 -13.47 13.32 -16.02
C LEU A 316 -13.62 14.83 -16.39
N PRO A 317 -13.14 15.77 -15.55
CA PRO A 317 -13.35 17.22 -15.73
C PRO A 317 -12.86 17.86 -17.03
N HIS A 318 -11.90 17.23 -17.73
CA HIS A 318 -11.35 17.75 -18.98
C HIS A 318 -12.34 17.62 -20.15
N THR A 319 -13.28 16.68 -20.08
CA THR A 319 -14.25 16.41 -21.15
C THR A 319 -15.34 17.48 -21.21
N VAL A 320 -15.71 18.08 -20.08
CA VAL A 320 -16.64 19.25 -20.00
C VAL A 320 -16.02 20.52 -20.61
N TYR A 321 -14.70 20.70 -20.50
CA TYR A 321 -13.97 21.81 -21.13
C TYR A 321 -14.08 21.75 -22.67
N HIS A 322 -13.97 20.55 -23.24
CA HIS A 322 -14.09 20.35 -24.69
C HIS A 322 -15.48 20.75 -25.22
N VAL A 323 -16.54 20.44 -24.48
CA VAL A 323 -17.92 20.81 -24.84
C VAL A 323 -18.14 22.33 -24.77
N LEU A 324 -17.70 22.97 -23.68
CA LEU A 324 -17.84 24.42 -23.50
C LEU A 324 -17.06 25.22 -24.56
N ASN A 325 -15.86 24.75 -24.91
CA ASN A 325 -15.02 25.37 -25.93
C ASN A 325 -15.58 25.16 -27.35
N ALA A 326 -16.13 23.98 -27.65
CA ALA A 326 -16.73 23.69 -28.95
C ALA A 326 -18.03 24.48 -29.19
N LEU A 327 -18.79 24.77 -28.13
CA LEU A 327 -20.07 25.51 -28.19
C LEU A 327 -19.93 27.02 -27.93
N GLY A 328 -18.71 27.51 -27.62
CA GLY A 328 -18.43 28.95 -27.48
C GLY A 328 -18.99 29.62 -26.21
N VAL A 329 -19.17 28.89 -25.10
CA VAL A 329 -19.74 29.40 -23.83
C VAL A 329 -18.63 29.73 -22.81
N SER A 330 -18.66 30.93 -22.19
CA SER A 330 -17.58 31.46 -21.32
C SER A 330 -17.87 31.35 -19.81
N PRO A 331 -16.91 30.92 -18.95
CA PRO A 331 -17.11 30.78 -17.49
C PRO A 331 -16.77 32.07 -16.71
N VAL A 332 -17.35 32.34 -15.53
CA VAL A 332 -16.98 33.41 -14.54
C VAL A 332 -17.36 32.86 -13.10
N PHE A 333 -16.93 33.33 -11.89
CA PHE A 333 -17.53 33.08 -10.50
C PHE A 333 -17.01 34.03 -9.34
N VAL A 334 -17.74 34.20 -8.18
CA VAL A 334 -17.61 35.27 -7.10
C VAL A 334 -17.50 34.84 -5.61
N TYR A 335 -16.96 35.73 -4.74
CA TYR A 335 -16.77 35.64 -3.27
C TYR A 335 -17.50 36.73 -2.42
N PRO A 336 -17.85 36.45 -1.14
CA PRO A 336 -18.05 37.48 -0.11
C PRO A 336 -17.15 37.31 1.16
N THR A 337 -16.74 38.43 1.76
CA THR A 337 -15.91 38.52 2.99
C THR A 337 -16.54 39.45 4.04
N CYS A 338 -16.52 39.06 5.33
CA CYS A 338 -16.65 39.90 6.54
C CYS A 338 -15.84 39.17 7.66
N ASN A 339 -14.90 39.71 8.47
CA ASN A 339 -14.65 41.04 9.02
C ASN A 339 -13.13 41.33 9.13
N MET A 340 -12.65 42.35 8.41
CA MET A 340 -11.68 43.37 8.85
C MET A 340 -11.75 44.51 7.81
N LYS A 341 -11.99 45.76 8.25
CA LYS A 341 -11.97 46.97 7.40
C LYS A 341 -10.65 47.75 7.62
N PRO A 342 -10.26 48.70 6.75
CA PRO A 342 -10.32 48.70 5.29
C PRO A 342 -9.02 49.26 4.65
N VAL A 343 -8.59 48.77 3.48
CA VAL A 343 -7.88 49.63 2.50
C VAL A 343 -8.33 49.31 1.07
N ASN A 344 -9.02 50.30 0.52
CA ASN A 344 -9.48 50.63 -0.83
C ASN A 344 -9.20 49.76 -2.08
N ARG A 345 -10.33 49.58 -2.81
CA ARG A 345 -10.57 49.49 -4.27
C ARG A 345 -10.06 48.26 -5.03
N TYR A 346 -11.00 47.41 -5.49
CA TYR A 346 -11.38 47.21 -6.89
C TYR A 346 -12.75 46.50 -6.98
N GLU A 347 -13.53 46.83 -8.01
CA GLU A 347 -14.95 46.52 -8.21
C GLU A 347 -15.26 45.04 -8.58
N THR A 348 -16.51 44.66 -8.32
CA THR A 348 -17.17 43.33 -8.32
C THR A 348 -17.79 42.89 -9.66
N HIS A 349 -17.79 41.58 -10.02
CA HIS A 349 -18.80 40.95 -10.93
C HIS A 349 -18.97 39.41 -10.79
N GLN A 350 -20.24 38.92 -10.73
CA GLN A 350 -20.80 37.53 -10.55
C GLN A 350 -21.19 36.77 -11.85
N PRO A 351 -21.48 35.43 -11.80
CA PRO A 351 -22.14 34.69 -12.92
C PRO A 351 -22.86 33.32 -12.67
N ASP A 352 -23.69 32.91 -13.65
CA ASP A 352 -24.83 31.97 -13.55
C ASP A 352 -25.25 31.24 -14.89
N GLU A 353 -24.46 30.38 -15.60
CA GLU A 353 -24.80 30.04 -17.04
C GLU A 353 -24.92 28.55 -17.55
N ALA A 354 -24.60 27.46 -16.83
CA ALA A 354 -24.70 26.08 -17.38
C ALA A 354 -25.21 25.00 -16.38
N ILE A 355 -25.91 23.95 -16.87
CA ILE A 355 -26.50 22.85 -16.08
C ILE A 355 -26.08 21.47 -16.65
N VAL A 356 -25.80 20.50 -15.78
CA VAL A 356 -25.54 19.09 -16.14
C VAL A 356 -26.55 18.19 -15.44
N VAL A 357 -27.13 17.24 -16.16
CA VAL A 357 -28.17 16.30 -15.67
C VAL A 357 -27.70 14.87 -15.95
N GLY A 358 -27.63 14.05 -14.89
CA GLY A 358 -27.22 12.66 -14.90
C GLY A 358 -27.73 11.91 -13.65
N ASP A 359 -27.74 10.58 -13.70
CA ASP A 359 -28.26 9.69 -12.66
C ASP A 359 -27.16 9.03 -11.82
N THR A 360 -25.88 9.25 -12.18
CA THR A 360 -24.73 8.69 -11.46
C THR A 360 -24.00 9.75 -10.61
N PRO A 361 -23.36 9.35 -9.49
CA PRO A 361 -22.51 10.27 -8.70
C PRO A 361 -21.39 10.95 -9.53
N SER A 362 -20.95 10.30 -10.60
CA SER A 362 -19.90 10.79 -11.51
C SER A 362 -20.34 12.05 -12.29
N ASP A 363 -21.61 12.15 -12.67
CA ASP A 363 -22.15 13.29 -13.43
C ASP A 363 -22.16 14.60 -12.62
N LEU A 364 -22.27 14.50 -11.29
CA LEU A 364 -22.30 15.63 -10.36
C LEU A 364 -20.89 16.18 -10.04
N ILE A 365 -19.86 15.35 -10.15
CA ILE A 365 -18.46 15.68 -9.80
C ILE A 365 -17.80 16.54 -10.89
N SER A 366 -18.13 16.32 -12.17
CA SER A 366 -17.51 17.02 -13.31
C SER A 366 -17.80 18.53 -13.32
N VAL A 367 -18.91 18.96 -12.71
CA VAL A 367 -19.31 20.37 -12.59
C VAL A 367 -18.51 21.11 -11.50
N GLN A 368 -18.16 20.43 -10.41
CA GLN A 368 -17.51 21.05 -9.24
C GLN A 368 -16.01 21.33 -9.44
N ILE A 369 -15.31 20.48 -10.20
CA ILE A 369 -13.86 20.62 -10.43
C ILE A 369 -13.54 21.84 -11.31
N PHE A 370 -14.47 22.24 -12.19
CA PHE A 370 -14.30 23.38 -13.09
C PHE A 370 -14.39 24.74 -12.36
N ALA A 371 -15.29 24.85 -11.38
CA ALA A 371 -15.41 26.05 -10.54
C ALA A 371 -14.16 26.29 -9.68
N MET A 372 -13.48 25.21 -9.29
CA MET A 372 -12.26 25.24 -8.49
C MET A 372 -11.04 25.76 -9.27
N LEU A 373 -10.94 25.51 -10.59
CA LEU A 373 -9.78 25.87 -11.41
C LEU A 373 -9.68 27.37 -11.75
N LYS A 374 -10.81 28.10 -11.79
CA LYS A 374 -10.83 29.55 -12.01
C LYS A 374 -10.58 30.37 -10.74
N ALA A 375 -11.03 29.86 -9.58
CA ALA A 375 -10.87 30.47 -8.26
C ALA A 375 -9.41 30.67 -7.82
N VAL A 376 -8.45 29.94 -8.43
CA VAL A 376 -7.00 30.01 -8.13
C VAL A 376 -6.22 30.95 -9.05
N GLY A 377 -6.91 31.77 -9.86
CA GLY A 377 -6.30 32.86 -10.64
C GLY A 377 -5.81 32.50 -12.05
N ILE A 378 -6.14 31.32 -12.59
CA ILE A 378 -5.80 30.97 -13.98
C ILE A 378 -6.81 31.64 -14.92
N HIS A 379 -6.44 32.81 -15.46
CA HIS A 379 -7.19 33.47 -16.53
C HIS A 379 -7.02 32.69 -17.84
N GLY A 380 -8.11 32.16 -18.36
CA GLY A 380 -8.17 31.35 -19.57
C GLY A 380 -7.88 32.06 -20.91
N ASN A 381 -7.11 33.15 -20.94
CA ASN A 381 -6.79 33.85 -22.20
C ASN A 381 -5.33 34.32 -22.37
N ALA A 382 -4.44 34.14 -21.37
CA ALA A 382 -3.03 34.53 -21.54
C ALA A 382 -2.13 33.38 -22.06
N PHE A 383 -2.66 32.17 -22.21
CA PHE A 383 -1.93 31.04 -22.79
C PHE A 383 -2.22 30.81 -24.29
N PHE A 384 -3.14 31.58 -24.90
CA PHE A 384 -3.63 31.30 -26.26
C PHE A 384 -3.24 32.28 -27.38
N ASN A 385 -2.49 33.36 -27.12
CA ASN A 385 -2.18 34.35 -28.17
C ASN A 385 -0.70 34.60 -28.50
N SER A 386 0.22 33.70 -28.14
CA SER A 386 1.59 33.74 -28.69
C SER A 386 2.16 32.35 -28.98
N PHE A 387 1.51 31.61 -29.87
CA PHE A 387 2.14 31.12 -31.10
C PHE A 387 1.07 30.51 -32.02
N GLY A 388 0.25 31.39 -32.60
CA GLY A 388 -0.70 31.04 -33.66
C GLY A 388 -0.62 31.94 -34.88
N ARG A 389 0.31 32.90 -34.95
CA ARG A 389 0.58 33.70 -36.17
C ARG A 389 2.01 34.21 -36.20
N SER A 390 2.84 33.50 -36.96
CA SER A 390 4.05 33.91 -37.71
C SER A 390 4.91 32.65 -37.80
N VAL A 391 4.80 31.81 -38.83
CA VAL A 391 5.27 32.09 -40.19
C VAL A 391 4.49 31.25 -41.22
N GLN A 392 3.88 31.93 -42.19
CA GLN A 392 3.98 31.51 -43.59
C GLN A 392 4.01 32.78 -44.47
N ARG A 393 5.22 33.25 -44.79
CA ARG A 393 5.69 33.58 -46.15
C ARG A 393 7.08 34.26 -46.11
N ALA A 394 8.03 33.60 -46.80
CA ALA A 394 9.23 34.09 -47.53
C ALA A 394 10.09 35.21 -46.88
N SER A 395 11.43 35.11 -46.74
CA SER A 395 12.41 34.94 -47.83
C SER A 395 13.86 35.02 -47.27
N LEU A 396 14.74 34.12 -47.74
CA LEU A 396 16.18 34.24 -48.04
C LEU A 396 17.25 34.75 -47.01
N SER A 397 18.33 33.95 -46.96
CA SER A 397 19.77 34.29 -46.83
C SER A 397 20.50 34.14 -45.47
N SER A 398 21.32 33.08 -45.40
CA SER A 398 22.73 32.99 -44.93
C SER A 398 23.15 33.50 -43.53
N PHE A 399 23.61 32.59 -42.64
CA PHE A 399 25.00 32.44 -42.10
C PHE A 399 25.08 31.61 -40.79
N PHE A 400 25.98 30.62 -40.81
CA PHE A 400 26.69 29.78 -39.82
C PHE A 400 26.54 29.83 -38.25
N PHE A 401 26.58 28.60 -37.67
CA PHE A 401 27.15 28.06 -36.38
C PHE A 401 26.80 28.61 -34.98
N ARG A 402 26.28 27.76 -34.05
CA ARG A 402 26.99 27.04 -32.92
C ARG A 402 26.03 26.44 -31.84
N ASN A 403 26.47 25.34 -31.22
CA ASN A 403 25.84 24.47 -30.20
C ASN A 403 25.46 25.12 -28.84
N SER A 404 24.38 24.63 -28.17
CA SER A 404 24.27 24.29 -26.71
C SER A 404 22.87 23.76 -26.30
N PRO A 405 22.72 22.93 -25.23
CA PRO A 405 21.53 22.11 -24.92
C PRO A 405 20.47 22.79 -24.02
N LEU A 406 19.21 22.33 -24.11
CA LEU A 406 18.00 22.86 -23.42
C LEU A 406 17.72 22.21 -22.03
N PRO A 407 17.05 22.92 -21.09
CA PRO A 407 16.78 22.47 -19.71
C PRO A 407 15.41 21.77 -19.52
N PHE A 408 15.34 20.93 -18.49
CA PHE A 408 14.21 20.08 -18.04
C PHE A 408 13.25 20.86 -17.11
N VAL A 409 11.92 20.70 -17.23
CA VAL A 409 10.90 21.30 -16.33
C VAL A 409 10.00 20.20 -15.73
N SER A 410 9.91 20.17 -14.39
CA SER A 410 9.12 19.26 -13.55
C SER A 410 7.84 19.94 -13.03
N THR A 411 6.69 19.25 -13.01
CA THR A 411 5.45 19.72 -12.36
C THR A 411 4.68 18.60 -11.63
N THR A 412 4.84 18.52 -10.30
CA THR A 412 3.96 17.75 -9.38
C THR A 412 3.45 18.66 -8.25
N LYS A 413 2.14 18.70 -7.97
CA LYS A 413 1.53 19.50 -6.87
C LYS A 413 1.82 18.86 -5.49
N ARG A 414 2.49 19.62 -4.61
CA ARG A 414 3.00 19.26 -3.26
C ARG A 414 1.91 19.23 -2.17
N TRP A 415 2.06 18.31 -1.19
CA TRP A 415 1.35 18.28 0.10
C TRP A 415 1.67 19.53 0.96
N LYS A 416 0.68 20.07 1.70
CA LYS A 416 0.88 21.21 2.62
C LYS A 416 1.59 20.75 3.91
N ALA A 417 2.90 20.58 3.85
CA ALA A 417 3.76 20.52 5.04
C ALA A 417 4.59 21.81 5.12
N THR A 418 4.82 22.30 6.34
CA THR A 418 5.68 23.48 6.58
C THR A 418 7.11 23.13 6.17
N TYR A 419 7.55 23.65 5.02
CA TYR A 419 8.87 23.38 4.47
C TYR A 419 9.91 24.20 5.25
N ARG A 420 10.74 23.54 6.07
CA ARG A 420 11.89 24.18 6.70
C ARG A 420 13.13 23.86 5.88
N ARG A 421 13.59 24.82 5.08
CA ARG A 421 14.96 24.78 4.54
C ARG A 421 15.93 24.95 5.70
N ASN A 422 16.45 23.85 6.23
CA ASN A 422 17.73 23.92 6.93
C ASN A 422 18.77 24.46 5.94
N SER A 423 19.67 25.31 6.42
CA SER A 423 20.86 25.73 5.68
C SER A 423 21.53 24.52 5.02
N LYS A 424 22.15 24.71 3.84
CA LYS A 424 22.78 23.68 2.99
C LYS A 424 23.77 22.79 3.77
N ILE A 425 23.29 21.79 4.50
CA ILE A 425 24.12 20.76 5.13
C ILE A 425 24.10 19.57 4.16
N SER A 426 25.21 19.43 3.44
CA SER A 426 25.46 18.32 2.53
C SER A 426 26.37 17.30 3.20
N PHE A 427 26.19 16.04 2.84
CA PHE A 427 27.00 14.91 3.33
C PHE A 427 27.58 14.16 2.13
N ASP A 428 28.69 13.46 2.31
CA ASP A 428 29.19 12.58 1.27
C ASP A 428 28.19 11.45 1.00
N TYR A 429 27.68 10.86 2.08
CA TYR A 429 26.74 9.74 2.01
C TYR A 429 25.51 10.01 2.87
N ILE A 430 24.34 9.71 2.31
CA ILE A 430 23.10 9.58 3.07
C ILE A 430 22.72 8.11 3.10
N ILE A 431 22.50 7.56 4.30
CA ILE A 431 22.05 6.19 4.50
C ILE A 431 20.62 6.23 5.03
N VAL A 432 19.70 5.56 4.33
CA VAL A 432 18.28 5.52 4.67
C VAL A 432 17.94 4.18 5.34
N GLY A 433 17.67 4.23 6.65
CA GLY A 433 17.39 3.08 7.49
C GLY A 433 18.60 2.66 8.33
N ALA A 434 18.47 2.69 9.65
CA ALA A 434 19.48 2.22 10.60
C ALA A 434 19.24 0.78 11.02
N GLY A 435 18.88 -0.08 10.07
CA GLY A 435 18.76 -1.53 10.25
C GLY A 435 20.13 -2.23 10.31
N SER A 436 20.14 -3.56 10.17
CA SER A 436 21.37 -4.37 10.22
C SER A 436 22.45 -3.86 9.27
N ALA A 437 22.09 -3.58 8.01
CA ALA A 437 23.04 -3.08 7.01
C ALA A 437 23.41 -1.61 7.22
N GLY A 438 22.44 -0.75 7.50
CA GLY A 438 22.67 0.70 7.67
C GLY A 438 23.63 1.01 8.83
N CYS A 439 23.55 0.27 9.94
CA CYS A 439 24.49 0.38 11.05
C CYS A 439 25.94 0.09 10.63
N VAL A 440 26.14 -0.97 9.84
CA VAL A 440 27.47 -1.37 9.33
C VAL A 440 28.02 -0.30 8.39
N LEU A 441 27.22 0.11 7.41
CA LEU A 441 27.62 1.12 6.42
C LEU A 441 27.98 2.45 7.09
N ALA A 442 27.17 2.91 8.03
CA ALA A 442 27.44 4.13 8.77
C ALA A 442 28.77 4.05 9.53
N ASN A 443 29.10 2.89 10.11
CA ASN A 443 30.40 2.69 10.72
C ASN A 443 31.53 2.66 9.67
N ARG A 444 31.44 1.84 8.64
CA ARG A 444 32.56 1.69 7.69
C ARG A 444 32.84 2.98 6.91
N LEU A 445 31.80 3.68 6.46
CA LEU A 445 31.95 4.90 5.65
C LEU A 445 32.39 6.12 6.46
N SER A 446 32.04 6.20 7.75
CA SER A 446 32.50 7.30 8.63
C SER A 446 33.87 7.05 9.26
N ALA A 447 34.50 5.90 9.03
CA ALA A 447 35.80 5.57 9.60
C ALA A 447 36.93 6.46 9.02
N PRO A 448 37.95 6.81 9.82
CA PRO A 448 39.14 7.51 9.30
C PRO A 448 39.88 6.66 8.25
N ARG A 449 40.49 7.30 7.24
CA ARG A 449 41.41 6.60 6.30
C ARG A 449 42.60 6.03 7.07
N SER A 450 43.09 4.85 6.70
CA SER A 450 44.19 4.19 7.43
C SER A 450 45.47 5.02 7.44
N SER A 451 46.15 4.95 8.59
CA SER A 451 47.32 5.67 9.07
C SER A 451 48.63 5.42 8.32
N THR A 452 48.80 5.97 7.11
CA THR A 452 50.14 6.06 6.46
C THR A 452 50.57 7.48 6.08
N SER A 453 49.75 8.51 6.36
CA SER A 453 50.13 9.91 6.19
C SER A 453 50.26 10.58 7.55
N SER A 454 51.48 10.99 7.90
CA SER A 454 51.87 11.64 9.14
C SER A 454 51.44 13.12 9.26
N LEU A 455 50.37 13.53 8.58
CA LEU A 455 49.73 14.83 8.77
C LEU A 455 48.28 14.65 9.24
N ARG A 456 48.08 14.89 10.54
CA ARG A 456 46.80 14.91 11.21
C ARG A 456 46.01 16.13 10.77
N SER A 457 44.99 15.93 9.94
CA SER A 457 43.81 16.79 9.95
C SER A 457 42.56 15.92 9.84
N ASN A 458 41.50 16.29 10.54
CA ASN A 458 40.21 15.58 10.59
C ASN A 458 39.42 15.65 9.26
N ALA A 459 40.08 16.05 8.16
CA ALA A 459 39.47 16.42 6.88
C ALA A 459 39.27 15.24 5.90
N ASP A 460 39.75 14.04 6.23
CA ASP A 460 39.82 12.91 5.27
C ASP A 460 38.76 11.80 5.49
N ALA A 461 37.91 11.91 6.51
CA ALA A 461 36.82 10.95 6.76
C ALA A 461 35.52 11.41 6.08
N SER A 462 34.81 10.49 5.41
CA SER A 462 33.56 10.86 4.72
C SER A 462 32.48 11.27 5.72
N SER A 463 31.76 12.34 5.39
CA SER A 463 30.60 12.79 6.14
C SER A 463 29.38 11.92 5.84
N VAL A 464 28.72 11.41 6.88
CA VAL A 464 27.62 10.45 6.76
C VAL A 464 26.40 10.94 7.52
N HIS A 465 25.24 10.92 6.89
CA HIS A 465 23.95 11.15 7.53
C HIS A 465 23.12 9.87 7.51
N LEU A 466 22.92 9.28 8.69
CA LEU A 466 22.10 8.09 8.89
C LEU A 466 20.69 8.51 9.35
N LEU A 467 19.67 8.17 8.58
CA LEU A 467 18.26 8.47 8.86
C LEU A 467 17.51 7.21 9.29
N GLU A 468 16.84 7.25 10.44
CA GLU A 468 16.03 6.14 10.96
C GLU A 468 14.61 6.60 11.30
N ALA A 469 13.60 5.89 10.78
CA ALA A 469 12.20 6.20 11.04
C ALA A 469 11.77 5.93 12.49
N GLY A 470 12.39 4.94 13.13
CA GLY A 470 12.15 4.59 14.53
C GLY A 470 12.91 5.44 15.55
N PRO A 471 12.65 5.22 16.84
CA PRO A 471 13.40 5.85 17.92
C PRO A 471 14.79 5.20 18.12
N THR A 472 15.57 5.74 19.05
CA THR A 472 16.79 5.08 19.56
C THR A 472 16.48 3.74 20.27
N ASP A 473 17.43 2.80 20.26
CA ASP A 473 17.39 1.55 21.03
C ASP A 473 17.97 1.68 22.46
N GLU A 474 18.41 2.88 22.85
CA GLU A 474 19.01 3.14 24.17
C GLU A 474 18.06 3.84 25.15
N GLY A 475 18.37 3.67 26.44
CA GLY A 475 17.65 4.28 27.56
C GLY A 475 17.07 3.24 28.52
N TRP A 476 16.78 3.66 29.75
CA TRP A 476 16.26 2.79 30.82
C TRP A 476 14.96 2.06 30.43
N SER A 477 14.10 2.71 29.64
CA SER A 477 12.85 2.13 29.13
C SER A 477 13.02 1.13 27.97
N ARG A 478 14.26 0.79 27.59
CA ARG A 478 14.59 -0.11 26.46
C ARG A 478 15.18 -1.45 26.88
N TRP A 479 15.01 -1.82 28.16
CA TRP A 479 15.46 -3.12 28.69
C TRP A 479 14.88 -4.32 27.92
N THR A 480 13.65 -4.20 27.38
CA THR A 480 13.00 -5.25 26.57
C THR A 480 13.73 -5.54 25.26
N ILE A 481 14.45 -4.56 24.69
CA ILE A 481 15.28 -4.77 23.49
C ILE A 481 16.56 -5.50 23.88
N ARG A 482 17.18 -5.12 24.99
CA ARG A 482 18.46 -5.69 25.44
C ARG A 482 18.33 -7.10 25.99
N MET A 483 17.21 -7.43 26.63
CA MET A 483 16.98 -8.73 27.26
C MET A 483 16.46 -9.75 26.23
N PRO A 484 17.23 -10.81 25.89
CA PRO A 484 16.83 -11.84 24.94
C PRO A 484 15.43 -12.43 25.19
N ALA A 485 15.12 -12.74 26.45
CA ALA A 485 13.85 -13.35 26.85
C ALA A 485 12.62 -12.43 26.68
N ALA A 486 12.80 -11.11 26.55
CA ALA A 486 11.69 -10.19 26.28
C ALA A 486 11.38 -10.02 24.78
N LEU A 487 11.84 -10.95 23.93
CA LEU A 487 11.60 -10.98 22.48
C LEU A 487 10.18 -10.53 22.11
N MET A 488 9.17 -11.19 22.69
CA MET A 488 7.78 -10.99 22.32
C MET A 488 7.25 -9.58 22.64
N TYR A 489 7.75 -8.91 23.69
CA TYR A 489 7.25 -7.59 24.10
C TYR A 489 7.36 -6.55 22.98
N ASN A 490 8.46 -6.57 22.24
CA ASN A 490 8.69 -5.58 21.18
C ASN A 490 8.02 -5.97 19.85
N LEU A 491 7.43 -7.16 19.77
CA LEU A 491 6.68 -7.63 18.61
C LEU A 491 5.18 -7.37 18.74
N TYR A 492 4.63 -6.96 19.89
CA TYR A 492 3.18 -6.82 20.05
C TYR A 492 2.60 -5.43 19.75
N ASP A 493 3.43 -4.39 19.67
CA ASP A 493 2.95 -3.03 19.41
C ASP A 493 3.71 -2.36 18.24
N GLY A 494 3.19 -1.22 17.78
CA GLY A 494 3.80 -0.43 16.73
C GLY A 494 4.99 0.44 17.18
N LYS A 495 5.43 0.39 18.44
CA LYS A 495 6.38 1.36 18.99
C LYS A 495 7.79 1.19 18.40
N TYR A 496 8.27 -0.04 18.34
CA TYR A 496 9.58 -0.40 17.76
C TYR A 496 9.47 -1.26 16.51
N ASN A 497 8.24 -1.47 16.07
CA ASN A 497 7.91 -2.42 15.03
C ASN A 497 6.93 -1.77 14.06
N TRP A 498 7.15 -1.98 12.76
CA TRP A 498 6.27 -1.49 11.71
C TRP A 498 4.89 -2.15 11.73
N TYR A 499 4.77 -3.33 12.32
CA TYR A 499 3.49 -4.02 12.55
C TYR A 499 2.74 -4.35 11.24
N TYR A 500 3.48 -4.79 10.22
CA TYR A 500 2.89 -5.09 8.92
C TYR A 500 2.01 -6.33 8.96
N HIS A 501 1.12 -6.41 7.97
CA HIS A 501 0.27 -7.56 7.70
C HIS A 501 0.29 -7.86 6.22
N THR A 502 0.20 -9.13 5.85
CA THR A 502 0.06 -9.54 4.45
C THR A 502 -1.33 -9.19 3.91
N VAL A 503 -1.50 -9.24 2.59
CA VAL A 503 -2.84 -9.40 2.01
C VAL A 503 -3.41 -10.79 2.35
N PRO A 504 -4.72 -11.03 2.22
CA PRO A 504 -5.29 -12.36 2.35
C PRO A 504 -4.58 -13.38 1.45
N GLN A 505 -4.01 -14.42 2.07
CA GLN A 505 -3.17 -15.39 1.38
C GLN A 505 -4.03 -16.48 0.71
N ARG A 506 -4.19 -16.41 -0.62
CA ARG A 506 -5.08 -17.27 -1.43
C ARG A 506 -4.92 -18.76 -1.13
N HIS A 507 -3.69 -19.23 -0.97
CA HIS A 507 -3.37 -20.65 -0.76
C HIS A 507 -3.31 -21.04 0.72
N MET A 508 -3.56 -20.09 1.64
CA MET A 508 -3.47 -20.26 3.10
C MET A 508 -4.79 -19.89 3.79
N ASN A 509 -5.91 -20.34 3.22
CA ASN A 509 -7.27 -20.06 3.72
C ASN A 509 -7.59 -18.56 3.84
N ASN A 510 -7.04 -17.72 2.96
CA ASN A 510 -7.22 -16.26 2.96
C ASN A 510 -6.80 -15.60 4.29
N ARG A 511 -5.91 -16.23 5.07
CA ARG A 511 -5.39 -15.63 6.29
C ARG A 511 -4.59 -14.37 5.96
N VAL A 512 -4.79 -13.35 6.80
CA VAL A 512 -3.93 -12.17 6.87
C VAL A 512 -2.87 -12.47 7.93
N MET A 513 -1.61 -12.53 7.51
CA MET A 513 -0.51 -13.00 8.34
C MET A 513 0.28 -11.83 8.90
N TYR A 514 0.71 -11.96 10.14
CA TYR A 514 1.40 -10.91 10.87
C TYR A 514 2.89 -10.87 10.50
N TRP A 515 3.40 -9.71 10.10
CA TRP A 515 4.76 -9.52 9.57
C TRP A 515 5.50 -8.39 10.33
N PRO A 516 5.98 -8.65 11.57
CA PRO A 516 6.71 -7.66 12.35
C PRO A 516 8.02 -7.28 11.64
N ARG A 517 8.39 -5.99 11.61
CA ARG A 517 9.70 -5.49 11.13
C ARG A 517 10.23 -4.42 12.07
N GLY A 518 11.53 -4.41 12.35
CA GLY A 518 12.10 -3.39 13.23
C GLY A 518 12.07 -1.98 12.69
N ARG A 519 11.53 -1.08 13.52
CA ARG A 519 11.45 0.37 13.37
C ARG A 519 12.08 1.02 14.60
N VAL A 520 13.41 0.91 14.70
CA VAL A 520 14.25 1.36 15.82
C VAL A 520 15.71 1.30 15.36
N LEU A 521 16.64 2.01 16.00
CA LEU A 521 18.08 1.79 15.73
C LEU A 521 18.45 0.30 15.87
N GLY A 522 19.18 -0.22 14.89
CA GLY A 522 19.47 -1.65 14.72
C GLY A 522 18.41 -2.41 13.94
N GLY A 523 17.25 -1.79 13.68
CA GLY A 523 16.12 -2.35 12.94
C GLY A 523 15.72 -3.73 13.47
N SER A 524 15.57 -4.69 12.57
CA SER A 524 15.14 -6.04 12.94
C SER A 524 16.17 -6.80 13.79
N SER A 525 17.46 -6.43 13.79
CA SER A 525 18.45 -7.04 14.70
C SER A 525 18.20 -6.70 16.16
N SER A 526 17.49 -5.60 16.45
CA SER A 526 17.05 -5.20 17.79
C SER A 526 15.80 -5.95 18.26
N LEU A 527 15.18 -6.76 17.39
CA LEU A 527 13.93 -7.48 17.67
C LEU A 527 14.00 -8.99 17.41
N ASN A 528 15.07 -9.49 16.78
CA ASN A 528 15.12 -10.88 16.31
C ASN A 528 15.28 -11.91 17.45
N ALA A 529 15.23 -13.20 17.12
CA ALA A 529 15.55 -14.29 18.06
C ALA A 529 17.06 -14.52 18.29
N MET A 530 17.92 -13.60 17.84
CA MET A 530 19.40 -13.62 17.98
C MET A 530 20.14 -14.79 17.30
N VAL A 531 19.45 -15.70 16.62
CA VAL A 531 20.08 -16.82 15.91
C VAL A 531 21.11 -16.31 14.88
N TYR A 532 22.33 -16.83 14.96
CA TYR A 532 23.42 -16.55 14.04
C TYR A 532 23.67 -17.78 13.17
N ILE A 533 23.11 -17.75 11.96
CA ILE A 533 23.33 -18.76 10.91
C ILE A 533 23.72 -18.02 9.63
N ARG A 534 24.73 -18.55 8.92
CA ARG A 534 25.25 -17.97 7.67
C ARG A 534 24.56 -18.50 6.41
N GLY A 535 23.87 -19.64 6.48
CA GLY A 535 23.40 -20.34 5.29
C GLY A 535 24.50 -21.17 4.64
N HIS A 536 24.15 -21.93 3.60
CA HIS A 536 25.06 -22.90 3.02
C HIS A 536 26.00 -22.20 2.02
N PRO A 537 27.29 -22.55 1.96
CA PRO A 537 28.23 -22.00 0.97
C PRO A 537 27.71 -22.00 -0.48
N MET A 538 27.05 -23.10 -0.88
CA MET A 538 26.44 -23.24 -2.21
C MET A 538 25.31 -22.23 -2.52
N ASP A 539 24.71 -21.58 -1.51
CA ASP A 539 23.74 -20.50 -1.75
C ASP A 539 24.43 -19.26 -2.34
N TYR A 540 25.62 -18.93 -1.83
CA TYR A 540 26.43 -17.81 -2.33
C TYR A 540 27.02 -18.12 -3.70
N ASP A 541 27.51 -19.35 -3.89
CA ASP A 541 27.98 -19.79 -5.21
C ASP A 541 26.83 -19.79 -6.23
N ARG A 542 25.58 -20.00 -5.78
CA ARG A 542 24.38 -19.83 -6.61
C ARG A 542 24.13 -18.37 -6.95
N TRP A 543 24.25 -17.44 -6.01
CA TRP A 543 24.11 -16.01 -6.31
C TRP A 543 25.03 -15.57 -7.45
N GLU A 544 26.28 -16.03 -7.46
CA GLU A 544 27.21 -15.73 -8.56
C GLU A 544 26.71 -16.29 -9.91
N ARG A 545 26.17 -17.52 -9.94
CA ARG A 545 25.56 -18.10 -11.14
C ARG A 545 24.30 -17.35 -11.58
N GLU A 546 23.55 -16.76 -10.64
CA GLU A 546 22.38 -15.92 -10.91
C GLU A 546 22.74 -14.51 -11.38
N GLY A 547 24.03 -14.19 -11.50
CA GLY A 547 24.54 -12.93 -12.04
C GLY A 547 25.03 -11.94 -10.98
N ALA A 548 25.04 -12.31 -9.70
CA ALA A 548 25.71 -11.53 -8.66
C ALA A 548 27.23 -11.81 -8.68
N THR A 549 27.90 -11.41 -9.76
CA THR A 549 29.33 -11.66 -9.97
C THR A 549 30.16 -11.20 -8.77
N GLY A 550 31.03 -12.08 -8.26
CA GLY A 550 31.85 -11.78 -7.09
C GLY A 550 31.14 -11.96 -5.75
N TRP A 551 29.94 -12.55 -5.70
CA TRP A 551 29.22 -12.86 -4.46
C TRP A 551 29.22 -14.35 -4.09
N ASN A 552 30.17 -15.12 -4.64
CA ASN A 552 30.39 -16.52 -4.23
C ASN A 552 30.91 -16.65 -2.79
N PHE A 553 30.87 -17.86 -2.24
CA PHE A 553 31.21 -18.07 -0.82
C PHE A 553 32.65 -17.67 -0.47
N GLY A 554 33.62 -17.95 -1.35
CA GLY A 554 35.01 -17.56 -1.15
C GLY A 554 35.17 -16.03 -1.03
N ASN A 555 34.37 -15.28 -1.76
CA ASN A 555 34.29 -13.83 -1.68
C ASN A 555 33.55 -13.34 -0.41
N CYS A 556 32.55 -14.06 0.08
CA CYS A 556 31.75 -13.68 1.25
C CYS A 556 32.41 -14.03 2.59
N LEU A 557 33.12 -15.16 2.67
CA LEU A 557 33.67 -15.67 3.93
C LEU A 557 34.62 -14.70 4.67
N PRO A 558 35.54 -13.98 4.00
CA PRO A 558 36.39 -12.98 4.66
C PRO A 558 35.57 -11.90 5.39
N TYR A 559 34.41 -11.53 4.84
CA TYR A 559 33.52 -10.53 5.41
C TYR A 559 32.69 -11.08 6.58
N PHE A 560 32.27 -12.35 6.52
CA PHE A 560 31.74 -13.03 7.70
C PHE A 560 32.75 -13.00 8.85
N ARG A 561 34.01 -13.35 8.59
CA ARG A 561 35.09 -13.33 9.60
C ARG A 561 35.36 -11.90 10.10
N ARG A 562 35.38 -10.90 9.22
CA ARG A 562 35.58 -9.49 9.60
C ARG A 562 34.46 -8.96 10.51
N SER A 563 33.23 -9.39 10.28
CA SER A 563 32.07 -8.91 11.04
C SER A 563 32.02 -9.47 12.47
N GLN A 564 32.60 -10.65 12.70
CA GLN A 564 32.34 -11.49 13.87
C GLN A 564 33.50 -11.47 14.88
N THR A 565 33.17 -11.39 16.17
CA THR A 565 33.98 -11.94 17.27
C THR A 565 33.21 -13.09 17.87
N HIS A 566 33.73 -14.31 17.72
CA HIS A 566 33.12 -15.51 18.31
C HIS A 566 33.74 -15.83 19.68
N GLU A 567 32.94 -16.24 20.66
CA GLU A 567 33.43 -16.51 22.03
C GLU A 567 34.46 -17.66 22.11
N LEU A 568 34.41 -18.58 21.15
CA LEU A 568 35.36 -19.70 21.02
C LEU A 568 36.63 -19.33 20.22
N GLY A 569 36.80 -18.05 19.84
CA GLY A 569 37.91 -17.59 19.02
C GLY A 569 37.65 -17.71 17.50
N GLY A 570 38.59 -17.17 16.72
CA GLY A 570 38.56 -17.25 15.26
C GLY A 570 39.27 -18.50 14.75
N ASP A 571 38.79 -19.04 13.62
CA ASP A 571 39.39 -20.15 12.89
C ASP A 571 39.18 -19.93 11.38
N GLU A 572 39.39 -20.95 10.53
CA GLU A 572 39.20 -20.89 9.07
C GLU A 572 37.84 -20.27 8.65
N TYR A 573 36.78 -20.49 9.42
CA TYR A 573 35.42 -20.02 9.14
C TYR A 573 35.00 -18.85 10.04
N ARG A 574 35.45 -18.81 11.29
CA ARG A 574 34.98 -17.87 12.33
C ARG A 574 35.86 -16.64 12.45
N GLY A 575 35.22 -15.52 12.76
CA GLY A 575 35.90 -14.27 13.11
C GLY A 575 36.27 -14.21 14.59
N GLY A 576 37.40 -13.60 14.92
CA GLY A 576 37.88 -13.47 16.31
C GLY A 576 37.96 -12.04 16.83
N SER A 577 37.67 -11.02 16.02
CA SER A 577 37.93 -9.61 16.36
C SER A 577 36.94 -8.60 15.74
N GLY A 578 35.90 -9.09 15.07
CA GLY A 578 34.86 -8.25 14.49
C GLY A 578 33.92 -7.64 15.53
N PRO A 579 33.20 -6.56 15.19
CA PRO A 579 32.36 -5.83 16.13
C PRO A 579 31.11 -6.59 16.60
N LEU A 580 30.57 -7.52 15.80
CA LEU A 580 29.42 -8.33 16.18
C LEU A 580 29.87 -9.51 17.05
N TYR A 581 29.49 -9.47 18.33
CA TYR A 581 29.79 -10.56 19.24
C TYR A 581 28.81 -11.72 19.08
N VAL A 582 29.36 -12.94 18.99
CA VAL A 582 28.61 -14.19 18.80
C VAL A 582 29.03 -15.20 19.87
N SER A 583 28.05 -15.78 20.54
CA SER A 583 28.23 -16.82 21.57
C SER A 583 27.52 -18.11 21.18
N ARG A 584 28.01 -19.24 21.68
CA ARG A 584 27.37 -20.55 21.55
C ARG A 584 26.24 -20.65 22.57
N GLY A 585 25.11 -21.22 22.18
CA GLY A 585 24.05 -21.57 23.12
C GLY A 585 24.57 -22.48 24.24
N LYS A 586 24.48 -22.03 25.50
CA LYS A 586 24.86 -22.80 26.69
C LYS A 586 23.60 -23.19 27.44
N THR A 587 23.41 -24.49 27.64
CA THR A 587 22.30 -25.03 28.41
C THR A 587 22.69 -26.37 28.98
N ASN A 588 22.29 -26.63 30.22
CA ASN A 588 22.44 -27.93 30.87
C ASN A 588 21.11 -28.70 30.84
N HIS A 589 20.13 -28.24 30.07
CA HIS A 589 18.83 -28.88 30.00
C HIS A 589 18.94 -30.22 29.28
N PRO A 590 18.55 -31.35 29.90
CA PRO A 590 18.77 -32.69 29.36
C PRO A 590 18.06 -32.92 28.02
N LEU A 591 17.04 -32.13 27.70
CA LEU A 591 16.35 -32.19 26.41
C LEU A 591 17.27 -31.85 25.23
N HIS A 592 18.21 -30.92 25.37
CA HIS A 592 19.09 -30.55 24.25
C HIS A 592 19.99 -31.70 23.84
N GLU A 593 20.56 -32.41 24.82
CA GLU A 593 21.36 -33.61 24.56
C GLU A 593 20.50 -34.71 23.92
N ALA A 594 19.29 -34.92 24.43
CA ALA A 594 18.34 -35.88 23.87
C ALA A 594 17.94 -35.53 22.42
N TRP A 595 17.72 -34.25 22.13
CA TRP A 595 17.40 -33.75 20.79
C TRP A 595 18.56 -33.98 19.80
N LEU A 596 19.79 -33.66 20.20
CA LEU A 596 20.97 -33.91 19.37
C LEU A 596 21.15 -35.41 19.09
N LYS A 597 21.03 -36.25 20.13
CA LYS A 597 21.11 -37.70 19.97
C LYS A 597 20.00 -38.24 19.08
N ALA A 598 18.75 -37.80 19.26
CA ALA A 598 17.64 -38.21 18.40
C ALA A 598 17.82 -37.76 16.95
N GLY A 599 18.42 -36.58 16.70
CA GLY A 599 18.83 -36.18 15.36
C GLY A 599 19.84 -37.14 14.73
N GLN A 600 20.82 -37.60 15.52
CA GLN A 600 21.80 -38.59 15.08
C GLN A 600 21.19 -39.99 14.88
N GLU A 601 20.34 -40.45 15.79
CA GLU A 601 19.55 -41.68 15.69
C GLU A 601 18.63 -41.63 14.48
N SER A 602 18.21 -40.44 14.04
CA SER A 602 17.48 -40.23 12.79
C SER A 602 18.37 -40.28 11.55
N GLY A 603 19.67 -40.57 11.67
CA GLY A 603 20.59 -40.68 10.54
C GLY A 603 21.13 -39.36 10.00
N TYR A 604 21.03 -38.26 10.76
CA TYR A 604 21.70 -37.00 10.45
C TYR A 604 23.07 -36.93 11.12
N HIS A 605 24.03 -36.26 10.47
CA HIS A 605 25.34 -36.03 11.08
C HIS A 605 25.24 -35.00 12.20
N PHE A 606 26.05 -35.19 13.24
CA PHE A 606 26.29 -34.13 14.21
C PHE A 606 27.29 -33.12 13.63
N THR A 607 27.02 -31.82 13.82
CA THR A 607 27.95 -30.75 13.47
C THR A 607 28.26 -29.89 14.70
N GLU A 608 29.56 -29.74 14.97
CA GLU A 608 30.05 -28.86 16.04
C GLU A 608 29.92 -27.38 15.67
N ASP A 609 29.86 -27.05 14.38
CA ASP A 609 29.70 -25.68 13.90
C ASP A 609 28.85 -25.64 12.63
N VAL A 610 27.57 -25.27 12.81
CA VAL A 610 26.61 -25.07 11.71
C VAL A 610 27.01 -23.94 10.75
N ASN A 611 27.96 -23.09 11.15
CA ASN A 611 28.50 -21.99 10.35
C ASN A 611 29.89 -22.29 9.74
N GLY A 612 30.42 -23.49 10.00
CA GLY A 612 31.74 -23.95 9.59
C GLY A 612 31.69 -24.90 8.40
N TYR A 613 32.46 -25.98 8.47
CA TYR A 613 32.59 -26.97 7.37
C TYR A 613 31.25 -27.59 6.95
N GLN A 614 30.35 -27.90 7.89
CA GLN A 614 29.12 -28.63 7.61
C GLN A 614 27.92 -28.00 8.31
N GLN A 615 27.03 -27.39 7.51
CA GLN A 615 25.75 -26.88 8.02
C GLN A 615 24.70 -28.00 8.16
N GLU A 616 24.62 -28.92 7.18
CA GLU A 616 23.62 -29.98 7.14
C GLU A 616 23.80 -30.97 8.30
N GLY A 617 22.76 -31.16 9.10
CA GLY A 617 22.75 -32.10 10.22
C GLY A 617 22.07 -31.54 11.47
N VAL A 618 22.50 -32.04 12.63
CA VAL A 618 22.09 -31.54 13.94
C VAL A 618 23.27 -30.98 14.70
N GLY A 619 23.11 -29.82 15.33
CA GLY A 619 24.22 -29.14 15.97
C GLY A 619 23.75 -27.97 16.81
N TYR A 620 24.71 -27.32 17.45
CA TYR A 620 24.43 -26.15 18.27
C TYR A 620 24.33 -24.89 17.42
N PHE A 621 23.33 -24.05 17.71
CA PHE A 621 23.22 -22.73 17.12
C PHE A 621 24.03 -21.71 17.91
N ASP A 622 24.61 -20.77 17.15
CA ASP A 622 25.22 -19.57 17.67
C ASP A 622 24.18 -18.46 17.82
N MET A 623 24.45 -17.53 18.72
CA MET A 623 23.58 -16.40 19.05
C MET A 623 24.37 -15.09 19.08
N THR A 624 23.76 -14.01 18.63
CA THR A 624 24.29 -12.64 18.80
C THR A 624 23.99 -12.11 20.21
N ILE A 625 24.58 -12.74 21.23
CA ILE A 625 24.44 -12.37 22.66
C ILE A 625 25.82 -12.16 23.26
N LYS A 626 25.99 -11.06 23.98
CA LYS A 626 27.20 -10.72 24.75
C LYS A 626 26.80 -10.36 26.18
N ASP A 627 27.45 -10.97 27.17
CA ASP A 627 27.21 -10.70 28.60
C ASP A 627 25.71 -10.78 28.98
N GLY A 628 25.01 -11.78 28.44
CA GLY A 628 23.56 -11.99 28.65
C GLY A 628 22.63 -11.01 27.94
N GLN A 629 23.17 -10.06 27.18
CA GLN A 629 22.41 -9.06 26.43
C GLN A 629 22.47 -9.30 24.93
N ARG A 630 21.40 -8.93 24.24
CA ARG A 630 21.33 -8.89 22.78
C ARG A 630 22.45 -8.00 22.22
N CYS A 631 23.24 -8.54 21.30
CA CYS A 631 24.20 -7.79 20.50
C CYS A 631 23.59 -7.47 19.12
N SER A 632 22.80 -6.39 19.05
CA SER A 632 22.21 -5.92 17.79
C SER A 632 23.26 -5.27 16.89
N ALA A 633 22.93 -4.98 15.63
CA ALA A 633 23.81 -4.23 14.74
C ALA A 633 24.08 -2.80 15.25
N ALA A 634 23.10 -2.16 15.91
CA ALA A 634 23.31 -0.86 16.54
C ALA A 634 24.31 -0.96 17.70
N THR A 635 24.15 -1.96 18.58
CA THR A 635 25.08 -2.22 19.68
C THR A 635 26.49 -2.51 19.21
N ALA A 636 26.63 -3.34 18.16
CA ALA A 636 27.92 -3.75 17.62
C ALA A 636 28.61 -2.61 16.84
N TYR A 637 27.88 -1.90 15.97
CA TYR A 637 28.48 -0.99 15.00
C TYR A 637 28.25 0.49 15.28
N LEU A 638 27.10 0.91 15.85
CA LEU A 638 26.78 2.33 16.02
C LEU A 638 27.14 2.86 17.41
N HIS A 639 26.77 2.14 18.47
CA HIS A 639 26.96 2.59 19.85
C HIS A 639 28.42 2.95 20.17
N PRO A 640 29.44 2.20 19.69
CA PRO A 640 30.84 2.54 19.95
C PRO A 640 31.31 3.84 19.28
N ILE A 641 30.63 4.30 18.22
CA ILE A 641 31.12 5.38 17.35
C ILE A 641 30.25 6.64 17.33
N LYS A 642 28.96 6.53 17.70
CA LYS A 642 27.96 7.60 17.53
C LYS A 642 28.29 8.90 18.26
N HIS A 643 29.09 8.86 19.31
CA HIS A 643 29.53 10.04 20.07
C HIS A 643 30.99 10.40 19.82
N SER A 644 31.79 9.50 19.24
CA SER A 644 33.22 9.71 19.03
C SER A 644 33.55 10.19 17.61
N ARG A 645 32.62 10.05 16.64
CA ARG A 645 32.82 10.46 15.24
C ARG A 645 32.02 11.72 14.89
N PRO A 646 32.66 12.90 14.75
CA PRO A 646 31.96 14.15 14.46
C PRO A 646 31.40 14.23 13.02
N ASN A 647 31.92 13.40 12.11
CA ASN A 647 31.49 13.28 10.73
C ASN A 647 30.28 12.35 10.53
N LEU A 648 29.74 11.75 11.60
CA LEU A 648 28.54 10.91 11.56
C LEU A 648 27.37 11.64 12.22
N LYS A 649 26.34 11.98 11.44
CA LYS A 649 25.06 12.48 11.96
C LYS A 649 24.03 11.35 11.94
N ILE A 650 23.40 11.10 13.09
CA ILE A 650 22.30 10.12 13.21
C ILE A 650 21.02 10.88 13.56
N THR A 651 20.00 10.74 12.72
CA THR A 651 18.68 11.37 12.92
C THR A 651 17.64 10.27 13.06
N THR A 652 17.01 10.18 14.23
CA THR A 652 15.93 9.21 14.53
C THR A 652 14.56 9.87 14.36
N LYS A 653 13.49 9.06 14.30
CA LYS A 653 12.12 9.53 13.99
C LYS A 653 12.04 10.30 12.66
N ALA A 654 12.89 9.91 11.70
CA ALA A 654 13.02 10.53 10.39
C ALA A 654 12.51 9.55 9.32
N LEU A 655 11.26 9.71 8.90
CA LEU A 655 10.66 8.91 7.84
C LEU A 655 11.02 9.51 6.48
N VAL A 656 11.91 8.87 5.74
CA VAL A 656 12.25 9.27 4.37
C VAL A 656 11.04 9.04 3.46
N THR A 657 10.61 10.08 2.75
CA THR A 657 9.40 10.07 1.91
C THR A 657 9.72 9.93 0.43
N ARG A 658 10.88 10.44 -0.02
CA ARG A 658 11.27 10.44 -1.43
C ARG A 658 12.78 10.66 -1.63
N ILE A 659 13.34 10.09 -2.68
CA ILE A 659 14.69 10.39 -3.17
C ILE A 659 14.66 11.61 -4.10
N LEU A 660 15.63 12.50 -3.97
CA LEU A 660 15.78 13.70 -4.80
C LEU A 660 16.74 13.40 -5.96
N PHE A 661 16.37 13.81 -7.18
CA PHE A 661 17.14 13.57 -8.39
C PHE A 661 17.47 14.86 -9.14
N GLU A 662 18.65 14.87 -9.77
CA GLU A 662 19.06 15.81 -10.82
C GLU A 662 19.43 14.99 -12.06
N GLY A 663 18.53 14.96 -13.06
CA GLY A 663 18.60 13.97 -14.13
C GLY A 663 18.46 12.55 -13.58
N THR A 664 19.39 11.66 -13.93
CA THR A 664 19.46 10.27 -13.43
C THR A 664 20.22 10.13 -12.11
N ARG A 665 20.81 11.22 -11.59
CA ARG A 665 21.65 11.19 -10.39
C ARG A 665 20.82 11.47 -9.13
N ALA A 666 20.88 10.55 -8.17
CA ALA A 666 20.38 10.78 -6.82
C ALA A 666 21.29 11.80 -6.11
N VAL A 667 20.68 12.87 -5.58
CA VAL A 667 21.39 14.01 -4.97
C VAL A 667 20.96 14.28 -3.53
N GLY A 668 20.06 13.47 -2.98
CA GLY A 668 19.58 13.63 -1.61
C GLY A 668 18.26 12.92 -1.34
N VAL A 669 17.67 13.22 -0.19
CA VAL A 669 16.37 12.70 0.20
C VAL A 669 15.53 13.76 0.91
N GLU A 670 14.21 13.64 0.79
CA GLU A 670 13.23 14.33 1.62
C GLU A 670 12.79 13.40 2.76
N TYR A 671 12.67 13.92 3.98
CA TYR A 671 12.20 13.16 5.13
C TYR A 671 11.28 13.97 6.05
N LEU A 672 10.31 13.27 6.64
CA LEU A 672 9.39 13.78 7.63
C LEU A 672 9.93 13.51 9.04
N GLN A 673 10.01 14.56 9.86
CA GLN A 673 10.36 14.45 11.27
C GLN A 673 9.55 15.47 12.06
N ASP A 674 8.91 15.02 13.14
CA ASP A 674 8.07 15.85 14.02
C ASP A 674 7.07 16.74 13.24
N GLY A 675 6.42 16.15 12.24
CA GLY A 675 5.41 16.80 11.39
C GLY A 675 5.95 17.77 10.34
N SER A 676 7.27 17.99 10.28
CA SER A 676 7.91 18.90 9.31
C SER A 676 8.71 18.13 8.26
N LEU A 677 8.71 18.63 7.01
CA LEU A 677 9.54 18.08 5.94
C LEU A 677 10.90 18.77 5.93
N TYR A 678 11.93 17.96 5.77
CA TYR A 678 13.32 18.35 5.65
C TYR A 678 13.92 17.74 4.39
N GLU A 679 14.89 18.44 3.80
CA GLU A 679 15.74 17.91 2.74
C GLU A 679 17.18 17.79 3.25
N THR A 680 17.89 16.75 2.83
CA THR A 680 19.34 16.63 3.03
C THR A 680 19.98 16.13 1.73
N ARG A 681 21.16 16.67 1.39
CA ARG A 681 21.84 16.42 0.11
C ARG A 681 23.02 15.47 0.28
N ALA A 682 23.26 14.66 -0.75
CA ALA A 682 24.41 13.76 -0.87
C ALA A 682 25.34 14.25 -1.98
N GLU A 683 26.61 14.48 -1.66
CA GLU A 683 27.65 14.83 -2.63
C GLU A 683 28.07 13.61 -3.45
N ARG A 684 28.09 12.41 -2.84
CA ARG A 684 28.50 11.17 -3.51
C ARG A 684 27.31 10.27 -3.80
N GLU A 685 26.69 9.68 -2.77
CA GLU A 685 25.66 8.67 -2.96
C GLU A 685 24.57 8.67 -1.87
N VAL A 686 23.36 8.32 -2.28
CA VAL A 686 22.26 7.90 -1.41
C VAL A 686 22.25 6.37 -1.36
N ILE A 687 22.21 5.79 -0.17
CA ILE A 687 22.24 4.35 0.06
C ILE A 687 20.98 3.93 0.82
N LEU A 688 20.16 3.09 0.20
CA LEU A 688 18.94 2.56 0.82
C LEU A 688 19.26 1.29 1.62
N SER A 689 18.86 1.29 2.89
CA SER A 689 19.00 0.18 3.84
C SER A 689 17.72 -0.01 4.67
N GLY A 690 16.55 0.23 4.05
CA GLY A 690 15.22 0.10 4.65
C GLY A 690 14.73 -1.34 4.78
N GLY A 691 15.47 -2.32 4.24
CA GLY A 691 15.09 -3.72 4.23
C GLY A 691 14.18 -4.08 3.06
N ALA A 692 13.80 -5.36 2.99
CA ALA A 692 13.03 -5.95 1.88
C ALA A 692 11.63 -5.36 1.67
N ILE A 693 11.15 -4.52 2.58
CA ILE A 693 9.84 -3.86 2.46
C ILE A 693 10.02 -2.37 2.13
N ASN A 694 10.76 -1.63 2.95
CA ASN A 694 10.80 -0.17 2.83
C ASN A 694 11.75 0.33 1.72
N SER A 695 12.80 -0.42 1.35
CA SER A 695 13.67 -0.05 0.23
C SER A 695 12.94 -0.05 -1.12
N PRO A 696 12.26 -1.13 -1.55
CA PRO A 696 11.46 -1.11 -2.79
C PRO A 696 10.28 -0.12 -2.69
N GLN A 697 9.67 0.03 -1.50
CA GLN A 697 8.62 1.03 -1.28
C GLN A 697 9.12 2.45 -1.60
N LEU A 698 10.29 2.84 -1.08
CA LEU A 698 10.86 4.16 -1.32
C LEU A 698 11.28 4.39 -2.77
N LEU A 699 11.78 3.35 -3.46
CA LEU A 699 12.03 3.42 -4.90
C LEU A 699 10.74 3.73 -5.66
N MET A 700 9.66 2.98 -5.39
CA MET A 700 8.37 3.19 -6.03
C MET A 700 7.77 4.58 -5.73
N LEU A 701 7.83 5.04 -4.47
CA LEU A 701 7.40 6.39 -4.09
C LEU A 701 8.23 7.50 -4.78
N SER A 702 9.44 7.17 -5.21
CA SER A 702 10.34 8.07 -5.95
C SER A 702 10.18 7.96 -7.47
N GLY A 703 9.17 7.23 -7.95
CA GLY A 703 8.85 7.09 -9.37
C GLY A 703 9.69 6.04 -10.11
N ILE A 704 10.30 5.09 -9.38
CA ILE A 704 11.15 4.03 -9.91
C ILE A 704 10.46 2.68 -9.71
N GLY A 705 10.10 1.99 -10.79
CA GLY A 705 9.40 0.70 -10.72
C GLY A 705 8.66 0.37 -12.01
N HIS A 706 7.54 -0.36 -11.91
CA HIS A 706 6.65 -0.59 -13.06
C HIS A 706 5.88 0.70 -13.38
N VAL A 707 6.32 1.45 -14.39
CA VAL A 707 5.84 2.82 -14.67
C VAL A 707 4.34 2.89 -14.87
N ASP A 708 3.76 2.01 -15.70
CA ASP A 708 2.32 2.07 -15.98
C ASP A 708 1.47 1.82 -14.73
N TYR A 709 1.84 0.82 -13.92
CA TYR A 709 1.20 0.54 -12.64
C TYR A 709 1.31 1.73 -11.68
N LEU A 710 2.51 2.29 -11.48
CA LEU A 710 2.72 3.41 -10.56
C LEU A 710 1.96 4.66 -11.00
N ARG A 711 1.90 4.95 -12.30
CA ARG A 711 1.09 6.06 -12.85
C ARG A 711 -0.40 5.82 -12.65
N SER A 712 -0.87 4.58 -12.77
CA SER A 712 -2.28 4.23 -12.54
C SER A 712 -2.76 4.53 -11.11
N ILE A 713 -1.84 4.55 -10.14
CA ILE A 713 -2.11 4.89 -8.74
C ILE A 713 -1.67 6.32 -8.35
N GLY A 714 -1.39 7.17 -9.34
CA GLY A 714 -1.12 8.60 -9.14
C GLY A 714 0.31 8.97 -8.77
N ILE A 715 1.29 8.08 -8.99
CA ILE A 715 2.72 8.37 -8.80
C ILE A 715 3.33 8.84 -10.13
N ASP A 716 4.12 9.91 -10.08
CA ASP A 716 4.89 10.42 -11.22
C ASP A 716 6.10 9.51 -11.51
N ALA A 717 5.81 8.32 -12.04
CA ALA A 717 6.83 7.34 -12.38
C ALA A 717 7.52 7.67 -13.70
N TRP A 718 8.84 7.58 -13.70
CA TRP A 718 9.71 8.04 -14.80
C TRP A 718 10.83 7.04 -15.12
N HIS A 719 11.20 6.15 -14.19
CA HIS A 719 12.24 5.14 -14.40
C HIS A 719 11.65 3.73 -14.41
N GLN A 720 11.69 3.08 -15.57
CA GLN A 720 11.17 1.71 -15.73
C GLN A 720 12.16 0.71 -15.15
N LEU A 721 11.75 0.07 -14.05
CA LEU A 721 12.51 -0.98 -13.40
C LEU A 721 11.53 -1.99 -12.77
N PRO A 722 10.91 -2.87 -13.59
CA PRO A 722 9.74 -3.65 -13.19
C PRO A 722 10.03 -4.68 -12.09
N GLY A 723 11.31 -5.00 -11.82
CA GLY A 723 11.72 -5.89 -10.74
C GLY A 723 11.60 -5.29 -9.34
N VAL A 724 11.40 -3.97 -9.21
CA VAL A 724 11.24 -3.32 -7.90
C VAL A 724 9.98 -3.84 -7.21
N GLY A 725 10.18 -4.46 -6.03
CA GLY A 725 9.11 -5.04 -5.23
C GLY A 725 8.71 -6.47 -5.64
N GLN A 726 9.30 -7.01 -6.70
CA GLN A 726 9.01 -8.38 -7.18
C GLN A 726 9.99 -9.40 -6.56
N ASN A 727 9.90 -10.69 -6.87
CA ASN A 727 10.76 -11.75 -6.32
C ASN A 727 10.78 -11.81 -4.78
N LEU A 728 9.70 -11.39 -4.10
CA LEU A 728 9.64 -11.44 -2.63
C LEU A 728 9.76 -12.88 -2.17
N GLN A 729 10.78 -13.17 -1.36
CA GLN A 729 11.01 -14.50 -0.78
C GLN A 729 11.08 -14.38 0.74
N ASP A 730 10.48 -15.34 1.43
CA ASP A 730 10.47 -15.44 2.88
C ASP A 730 10.42 -16.92 3.30
N HIS A 731 10.99 -17.24 4.47
CA HIS A 731 10.90 -18.57 5.05
C HIS A 731 9.54 -18.76 5.72
N LEU A 732 8.80 -19.81 5.36
CA LEU A 732 7.56 -20.21 6.03
C LEU A 732 7.86 -21.25 7.11
N GLU A 733 7.15 -21.24 8.22
CA GLU A 733 7.33 -22.13 9.37
C GLU A 733 6.00 -22.72 9.86
N VAL A 734 6.04 -23.90 10.49
CA VAL A 734 4.88 -24.51 11.14
C VAL A 734 5.32 -25.22 12.43
N TYR A 735 4.49 -25.13 13.47
CA TYR A 735 4.80 -25.73 14.75
C TYR A 735 4.32 -27.19 14.81
N VAL A 736 5.25 -28.14 14.92
CA VAL A 736 4.97 -29.52 15.32
C VAL A 736 5.20 -29.62 16.83
N GLN A 737 4.13 -29.86 17.58
CA GLN A 737 4.12 -29.85 19.04
C GLN A 737 3.82 -31.25 19.55
N ASN A 738 4.74 -31.82 20.34
CA ASN A 738 4.47 -32.98 21.19
C ASN A 738 4.43 -32.52 22.64
N ALA A 739 3.72 -33.24 23.51
CA ALA A 739 3.66 -33.00 24.94
C ALA A 739 5.01 -33.34 25.60
N CYS A 740 5.97 -32.43 25.43
CA CYS A 740 7.28 -32.33 26.05
C CYS A 740 7.83 -30.93 25.75
N ASP A 741 8.92 -30.50 26.39
CA ASP A 741 9.38 -29.09 26.36
C ASP A 741 9.94 -28.60 24.97
N GLU A 742 9.09 -28.42 23.94
CA GLU A 742 9.16 -27.57 22.71
C GLU A 742 10.13 -27.86 21.51
N VAL A 743 9.64 -27.76 20.23
CA VAL A 743 10.39 -27.81 18.93
C VAL A 743 9.70 -27.00 17.79
N HIS A 744 10.47 -26.52 16.79
CA HIS A 744 10.03 -25.70 15.64
C HIS A 744 10.56 -26.22 14.27
N VAL A 745 9.77 -26.13 13.17
CA VAL A 745 10.19 -26.55 11.80
C VAL A 745 9.66 -25.66 10.65
N GLY A 746 10.41 -25.53 9.55
CA GLY A 746 9.98 -24.83 8.33
C GLY A 746 10.91 -25.04 7.12
N PRO A 747 10.45 -24.88 5.86
CA PRO A 747 11.30 -24.96 4.66
C PRO A 747 12.32 -23.81 4.58
N MET A 748 13.59 -24.18 4.36
CA MET A 748 14.72 -23.23 4.24
C MET A 748 14.97 -22.71 2.82
N ARG A 749 14.27 -23.23 1.80
CA ARG A 749 14.38 -22.79 0.39
C ARG A 749 13.01 -22.86 -0.30
N PRO A 750 12.07 -21.97 0.06
CA PRO A 750 10.75 -21.93 -0.58
C PRO A 750 10.89 -21.54 -2.06
N ARG A 751 10.01 -22.10 -2.91
CA ARG A 751 10.02 -21.87 -4.35
C ARG A 751 9.03 -20.81 -4.80
N GLY A 752 7.92 -20.64 -4.08
CA GLY A 752 6.97 -19.56 -4.32
C GLY A 752 7.64 -18.19 -4.20
N THR A 753 7.40 -17.31 -5.18
CA THR A 753 7.76 -15.90 -5.13
C THR A 753 6.51 -15.05 -5.00
N GLY A 754 6.63 -13.98 -4.22
CA GLY A 754 5.60 -12.98 -3.99
C GLY A 754 5.93 -11.63 -4.59
N GLN A 755 5.10 -10.64 -4.29
CA GLN A 755 5.26 -9.25 -4.72
C GLN A 755 4.87 -8.25 -3.62
N LEU A 756 5.44 -7.05 -3.73
CA LEU A 756 5.15 -5.88 -2.91
C LEU A 756 4.71 -4.75 -3.84
N LEU A 757 3.49 -4.26 -3.63
CA LEU A 757 2.88 -3.21 -4.46
C LEU A 757 2.48 -2.01 -3.61
N LEU A 758 2.70 -0.80 -4.12
CA LEU A 758 2.09 0.40 -3.52
C LEU A 758 0.58 0.42 -3.77
N VAL A 759 -0.16 0.94 -2.78
CA VAL A 759 -1.61 1.17 -2.87
C VAL A 759 -1.98 2.64 -3.00
N SER A 760 -1.05 3.52 -2.64
CA SER A 760 -1.22 4.97 -2.70
C SER A 760 0.15 5.65 -2.75
N ALA A 761 0.14 6.96 -3.01
CA ALA A 761 1.31 7.81 -2.93
C ALA A 761 1.63 8.31 -1.49
N ASP A 762 0.88 7.88 -0.47
CA ASP A 762 1.16 8.25 0.93
C ASP A 762 2.36 7.44 1.46
N PRO A 763 3.49 8.08 1.80
CA PRO A 763 4.67 7.38 2.32
C PRO A 763 4.46 6.72 3.69
N LYS A 764 3.37 7.06 4.40
CA LYS A 764 3.00 6.42 5.68
C LYS A 764 2.13 5.18 5.49
N ALA A 765 1.48 5.04 4.33
CA ALA A 765 0.63 3.89 4.06
C ALA A 765 1.49 2.62 3.92
N PRO A 766 1.13 1.50 4.57
CA PRO A 766 1.83 0.24 4.36
C PRO A 766 1.62 -0.23 2.91
N PRO A 767 2.64 -0.84 2.27
CA PRO A 767 2.46 -1.44 0.96
C PRO A 767 1.57 -2.71 1.06
N LYS A 768 0.98 -3.13 -0.06
CA LYS A 768 0.43 -4.48 -0.19
C LYS A 768 1.58 -5.47 -0.21
N ILE A 769 1.57 -6.40 0.74
CA ILE A 769 2.58 -7.44 0.87
C ILE A 769 1.92 -8.77 0.56
N ASP A 770 2.29 -9.39 -0.55
CA ASP A 770 1.79 -10.70 -0.96
C ASP A 770 2.94 -11.68 -1.16
N PRO A 771 3.33 -12.45 -0.13
CA PRO A 771 4.36 -13.48 -0.25
C PRO A 771 3.93 -14.65 -1.14
N ASN A 772 2.62 -14.79 -1.39
CA ASN A 772 2.06 -15.87 -2.20
C ASN A 772 2.46 -17.28 -1.70
N TYR A 773 2.40 -17.46 -0.38
CA TYR A 773 2.85 -18.69 0.28
C TYR A 773 2.14 -19.93 -0.24
N MET A 774 2.87 -21.05 -0.33
CA MET A 774 2.34 -22.36 -0.71
C MET A 774 1.65 -22.39 -2.08
N SER A 775 1.97 -21.45 -2.98
CA SER A 775 1.48 -21.44 -4.35
C SER A 775 2.00 -22.63 -5.16
N CYS A 776 3.24 -23.05 -4.94
CA CYS A 776 3.90 -24.16 -5.62
C CYS A 776 3.70 -25.54 -4.93
N GLU A 777 3.59 -26.61 -5.71
CA GLU A 777 3.43 -27.99 -5.16
C GLU A 777 4.66 -28.48 -4.39
N SER A 778 5.85 -28.06 -4.82
CA SER A 778 7.09 -28.36 -4.11
C SER A 778 7.09 -27.84 -2.67
N ASP A 779 6.52 -26.67 -2.41
CA ASP A 779 6.51 -26.07 -1.08
C ASP A 779 5.58 -26.87 -0.16
N ARG A 780 4.44 -27.34 -0.70
CA ARG A 780 3.53 -28.29 -0.05
C ARG A 780 4.22 -29.61 0.24
N GLU A 781 4.94 -30.16 -0.73
CA GLU A 781 5.67 -31.41 -0.55
C GLU A 781 6.75 -31.31 0.52
N ASP A 782 7.56 -30.24 0.50
CA ASP A 782 8.63 -30.03 1.48
C ASP A 782 8.05 -29.81 2.88
N MET A 783 6.95 -29.06 3.03
CA MET A 783 6.24 -28.93 4.32
C MET A 783 5.73 -30.28 4.86
N ARG A 784 5.11 -31.10 4.01
CA ARG A 784 4.66 -32.45 4.40
C ARG A 784 5.85 -33.33 4.82
N ARG A 785 6.98 -33.26 4.12
CA ARG A 785 8.21 -33.97 4.48
C ARG A 785 8.74 -33.47 5.82
N CYS A 786 8.81 -32.15 6.05
CA CYS A 786 9.23 -31.57 7.33
C CYS A 786 8.41 -32.13 8.50
N ILE A 787 7.07 -32.13 8.41
CA ILE A 787 6.21 -32.66 9.48
C ILE A 787 6.50 -34.15 9.75
N ARG A 788 6.62 -34.96 8.70
CA ARG A 788 6.93 -36.39 8.84
C ARG A 788 8.31 -36.62 9.45
N LEU A 789 9.32 -35.85 9.03
CA LEU A 789 10.67 -35.91 9.57
C LEU A 789 10.70 -35.51 11.05
N SER A 790 9.96 -34.47 11.45
CA SER A 790 9.82 -34.10 12.86
C SER A 790 9.25 -35.26 13.67
N ARG A 791 8.17 -35.88 13.21
CA ARG A 791 7.56 -37.04 13.88
C ARG A 791 8.56 -38.19 14.02
N GLU A 792 9.35 -38.46 12.99
CA GLU A 792 10.37 -39.50 13.03
C GLU A 792 11.50 -39.17 14.02
N ILE A 793 11.94 -37.91 14.12
CA ILE A 793 12.92 -37.47 15.13
C ILE A 793 12.36 -37.66 16.54
N PHE A 794 11.11 -37.24 16.78
CA PHE A 794 10.45 -37.43 18.07
C PHE A 794 10.27 -38.90 18.45
N ALA A 795 10.14 -39.80 17.48
CA ALA A 795 10.02 -41.24 17.70
C ALA A 795 11.36 -41.92 18.05
N GLN A 796 12.50 -41.23 17.93
CA GLN A 796 13.79 -41.84 18.22
C GLN A 796 13.97 -42.13 19.72
N PRO A 797 14.71 -43.21 20.08
CA PRO A 797 14.85 -43.66 21.47
C PRO A 797 15.29 -42.57 22.46
N SER A 798 16.21 -41.70 22.07
CA SER A 798 16.76 -40.66 22.97
C SER A 798 15.73 -39.61 23.37
N LEU A 799 14.78 -39.26 22.50
CA LEU A 799 13.67 -38.37 22.83
C LEU A 799 12.48 -39.15 23.40
N ALA A 800 12.04 -40.20 22.72
CA ALA A 800 10.80 -40.92 23.06
C ALA A 800 10.83 -41.55 24.46
N LYS A 801 11.96 -42.10 24.92
CA LYS A 801 12.02 -42.81 26.22
C LYS A 801 11.87 -41.89 27.41
N ARG A 802 12.41 -40.67 27.34
CA ARG A 802 12.48 -39.73 28.48
C ARG A 802 11.52 -38.55 28.34
N PHE A 803 11.22 -38.16 27.12
CA PHE A 803 10.44 -36.98 26.77
C PHE A 803 9.31 -37.31 25.79
N GLY A 804 8.99 -38.58 25.53
CA GLY A 804 7.94 -38.98 24.61
C GLY A 804 6.54 -38.77 25.19
N GLY A 805 5.95 -37.60 24.96
CA GLY A 805 4.51 -37.38 25.16
C GLY A 805 3.69 -37.49 23.88
N TYR A 806 2.38 -37.29 24.00
CA TYR A 806 1.46 -37.33 22.87
C TYR A 806 1.67 -36.14 21.91
N GLU A 807 1.44 -36.34 20.62
CA GLU A 807 1.47 -35.23 19.64
C GLU A 807 0.28 -34.31 19.85
N ILE A 808 0.54 -33.04 20.20
CA ILE A 808 -0.45 -31.96 20.39
C ILE A 808 -0.84 -31.36 19.03
N ARG A 809 0.14 -31.07 18.16
CA ARG A 809 -0.07 -30.51 16.81
C ARG A 809 0.94 -31.09 15.82
N PRO A 810 0.57 -31.44 14.58
CA PRO A 810 -0.78 -31.49 14.02
C PRO A 810 -1.76 -32.41 14.76
N GLY A 811 -1.26 -33.37 15.52
CA GLY A 811 -2.04 -34.43 16.14
C GLY A 811 -1.80 -35.73 15.37
N SER A 812 -1.57 -36.82 16.11
CA SER A 812 -1.16 -38.12 15.54
C SER A 812 -2.18 -38.74 14.58
N GLU A 813 -3.43 -38.26 14.62
CA GLU A 813 -4.51 -38.65 13.72
C GLU A 813 -4.35 -38.10 12.29
N LYS A 814 -3.66 -36.97 12.11
CA LYS A 814 -3.48 -36.34 10.78
C LYS A 814 -2.32 -37.00 10.05
N LYS A 815 -2.61 -37.90 9.11
CA LYS A 815 -1.59 -38.73 8.43
C LYS A 815 -1.53 -38.52 6.93
N THR A 816 -2.67 -38.22 6.31
CA THR A 816 -2.75 -38.08 4.85
C THR A 816 -2.16 -36.75 4.40
N ASN A 817 -1.70 -36.68 3.14
CA ASN A 817 -1.20 -35.43 2.56
C ASN A 817 -2.24 -34.30 2.66
N ALA A 818 -3.52 -34.60 2.42
CA ALA A 818 -4.59 -33.61 2.49
C ALA A 818 -4.81 -33.04 3.90
N GLU A 819 -4.70 -33.88 4.94
CA GLU A 819 -4.81 -33.43 6.33
C GLU A 819 -3.61 -32.57 6.74
N LEU A 820 -2.40 -32.95 6.33
CA LEU A 820 -1.19 -32.17 6.58
C LEU A 820 -1.24 -30.83 5.84
N ASP A 821 -1.65 -30.82 4.57
CA ASP A 821 -1.81 -29.58 3.81
C ASP A 821 -2.87 -28.67 4.44
N LYS A 822 -3.99 -29.23 4.92
CA LYS A 822 -5.00 -28.46 5.66
C LYS A 822 -4.42 -27.82 6.92
N PHE A 823 -3.71 -28.61 7.73
CA PHE A 823 -3.03 -28.12 8.94
C PHE A 823 -2.05 -26.99 8.64
N VAL A 824 -1.19 -27.16 7.63
CA VAL A 824 -0.22 -26.14 7.22
C VAL A 824 -0.93 -24.86 6.78
N ARG A 825 -1.98 -24.95 5.96
CA ARG A 825 -2.77 -23.78 5.52
C ARG A 825 -3.37 -23.00 6.69
N GLU A 826 -3.82 -23.70 7.73
CA GLU A 826 -4.48 -23.11 8.89
C GLU A 826 -3.49 -22.45 9.87
N LEU A 827 -2.27 -23.00 10.02
CA LEU A 827 -1.41 -22.67 11.16
C LEU A 827 0.03 -22.27 10.84
N ALA A 828 0.52 -22.46 9.60
CA ALA A 828 1.87 -22.01 9.27
C ALA A 828 1.98 -20.48 9.36
N ASP A 829 3.16 -19.97 9.74
CA ASP A 829 3.45 -18.54 9.84
C ASP A 829 4.77 -18.17 9.16
N SER A 830 5.06 -16.88 9.04
CA SER A 830 6.36 -16.39 8.58
C SER A 830 7.44 -16.63 9.63
N ALA A 831 8.62 -17.08 9.18
CA ALA A 831 9.84 -17.07 9.99
C ALA A 831 10.53 -15.70 9.97
N TYR A 832 9.86 -14.67 9.47
CA TYR A 832 10.25 -13.27 9.59
C TYR A 832 11.53 -12.91 8.81
N HIS A 833 11.71 -13.51 7.64
CA HIS A 833 12.87 -13.41 6.75
C HIS A 833 12.55 -12.88 5.33
N PRO A 834 11.76 -11.80 5.14
CA PRO A 834 11.52 -11.25 3.82
C PRO A 834 12.81 -10.73 3.18
N SER A 835 12.99 -11.01 1.88
CA SER A 835 14.19 -10.71 1.11
C SER A 835 13.89 -10.58 -0.39
N CYS A 836 14.93 -10.28 -1.17
CA CYS A 836 14.97 -10.42 -2.63
C CYS A 836 14.16 -9.41 -3.48
N THR A 837 13.52 -8.42 -2.87
CA THR A 837 12.64 -7.43 -3.53
C THR A 837 13.33 -6.33 -4.36
N CYS A 838 14.65 -6.24 -4.29
CA CYS A 838 15.49 -5.37 -5.11
C CYS A 838 16.67 -6.18 -5.67
N ARG A 839 16.39 -7.38 -6.17
CA ARG A 839 17.38 -8.41 -6.48
C ARG A 839 18.57 -7.90 -7.29
N MET A 840 19.74 -8.41 -6.94
CA MET A 840 20.98 -8.17 -7.66
C MET A 840 21.08 -9.05 -8.90
N GLY A 841 21.62 -8.53 -9.99
CA GLY A 841 21.89 -9.31 -11.19
C GLY A 841 22.29 -8.47 -12.40
N LEU A 842 22.49 -9.15 -13.53
CA LEU A 842 22.99 -8.53 -14.77
C LEU A 842 21.88 -8.10 -15.75
N ASN A 843 20.63 -8.52 -15.53
CA ASN A 843 19.54 -8.30 -16.48
C ASN A 843 18.40 -7.46 -15.87
N PRO A 844 18.33 -6.16 -16.13
CA PRO A 844 17.30 -5.27 -15.58
C PRO A 844 15.91 -5.37 -16.26
N GLU A 845 15.79 -6.10 -17.37
CA GLU A 845 14.51 -6.29 -18.08
C GLU A 845 13.83 -7.63 -17.74
N GLY A 846 14.58 -8.54 -17.11
CA GLY A 846 14.15 -9.92 -16.91
C GLY A 846 14.31 -10.77 -18.17
N ARG A 847 14.17 -12.09 -18.05
CA ARG A 847 14.24 -13.01 -19.21
C ARG A 847 13.47 -14.30 -18.94
N PRO A 848 13.01 -15.03 -19.98
CA PRO A 848 12.51 -16.38 -19.80
C PRO A 848 13.55 -17.31 -19.16
N VAL A 849 13.06 -18.35 -18.48
CA VAL A 849 13.89 -19.44 -17.95
C VAL A 849 14.49 -20.25 -19.10
N THR A 850 15.75 -20.63 -18.96
CA THR A 850 16.41 -21.59 -19.86
C THR A 850 16.45 -22.99 -19.24
N GLU A 851 16.68 -24.03 -20.04
CA GLU A 851 16.91 -25.39 -19.52
C GLU A 851 18.06 -25.44 -18.50
N GLN A 852 19.07 -24.59 -18.68
CA GLN A 852 20.20 -24.47 -17.75
C GLN A 852 19.77 -23.92 -16.38
N ASP A 853 18.87 -22.93 -16.34
CA ASP A 853 18.34 -22.37 -15.09
C ASP A 853 17.51 -23.42 -14.31
N ILE A 854 16.78 -24.28 -15.04
CA ILE A 854 15.99 -25.39 -14.48
C ILE A 854 16.93 -26.49 -13.93
N GLN A 855 17.94 -26.88 -14.69
CA GLN A 855 18.89 -27.93 -14.33
C GLN A 855 19.78 -27.55 -13.14
N GLN A 856 20.11 -26.26 -12.98
CA GLN A 856 20.94 -25.77 -11.88
C GLN A 856 20.20 -25.63 -10.54
N ARG A 857 18.94 -26.11 -10.45
CA ARG A 857 18.08 -26.07 -9.25
C ARG A 857 17.88 -24.66 -8.64
N GLY A 858 18.21 -23.62 -9.39
CA GLY A 858 18.26 -22.23 -8.91
C GLY A 858 17.12 -21.35 -9.42
N TYR A 859 16.45 -21.72 -10.51
CA TYR A 859 15.29 -20.96 -10.95
C TYR A 859 14.01 -21.79 -10.73
N LEU A 860 13.19 -21.34 -9.79
CA LEU A 860 12.01 -22.07 -9.31
C LEU A 860 10.73 -21.21 -9.32
N GLY A 861 10.78 -20.07 -10.02
CA GLY A 861 9.68 -19.12 -10.16
C GLY A 861 8.72 -19.43 -11.31
N ASN A 862 7.83 -18.47 -11.56
CA ASN A 862 6.72 -18.43 -12.52
C ASN A 862 7.07 -18.54 -14.03
N GLY A 863 8.27 -18.99 -14.40
CA GLY A 863 8.70 -19.08 -15.81
C GLY A 863 9.47 -17.85 -16.34
N ILE A 864 9.88 -16.90 -15.49
CA ILE A 864 10.63 -15.70 -15.87
C ILE A 864 11.72 -15.35 -14.83
N VAL A 865 13.00 -15.38 -15.19
CA VAL A 865 14.08 -14.76 -14.42
C VAL A 865 13.76 -13.27 -14.28
N GLU A 866 13.37 -12.85 -13.08
CA GLU A 866 12.84 -11.51 -12.86
C GLU A 866 13.85 -10.40 -13.22
N ALA A 867 13.36 -9.18 -13.41
CA ALA A 867 14.23 -8.03 -13.63
C ALA A 867 15.15 -7.79 -12.42
N ALA A 868 16.45 -7.64 -12.66
CA ALA A 868 17.40 -7.19 -11.65
C ALA A 868 17.18 -5.71 -11.35
N VAL A 869 17.18 -5.34 -10.07
CA VAL A 869 17.04 -3.95 -9.62
C VAL A 869 18.41 -3.34 -9.38
N THR A 870 19.34 -4.14 -8.83
CA THR A 870 20.70 -3.71 -8.55
C THR A 870 21.74 -4.50 -9.36
N ARG A 871 22.87 -3.85 -9.60
CA ARG A 871 24.08 -4.47 -10.15
C ARG A 871 24.87 -5.20 -9.06
N PRO A 872 25.86 -6.04 -9.42
CA PRO A 872 26.77 -6.66 -8.46
C PRO A 872 27.53 -5.70 -7.53
N ASP A 873 27.68 -4.44 -7.92
CA ASP A 873 28.23 -3.37 -7.09
C ASP A 873 27.17 -2.66 -6.21
N CYS A 874 25.96 -3.21 -6.10
CA CYS A 874 24.81 -2.69 -5.37
C CYS A 874 24.20 -1.38 -5.92
N LYS A 875 24.68 -0.85 -7.06
CA LYS A 875 24.08 0.33 -7.71
C LYS A 875 22.76 -0.03 -8.37
N VAL A 876 21.78 0.87 -8.28
CA VAL A 876 20.49 0.71 -8.97
C VAL A 876 20.69 0.85 -10.47
N TRP A 877 20.08 -0.04 -11.26
CA TRP A 877 20.22 -0.02 -12.72
C TRP A 877 19.68 1.28 -13.32
N GLY A 878 20.46 1.88 -14.22
CA GLY A 878 20.10 3.09 -14.96
C GLY A 878 20.12 4.39 -14.15
N LEU A 879 20.57 4.36 -12.89
CA LEU A 879 20.63 5.52 -12.01
C LEU A 879 22.03 5.71 -11.43
N ASP A 880 22.42 6.97 -11.25
CA ASP A 880 23.71 7.37 -10.70
C ASP A 880 23.57 7.80 -9.24
N GLY A 881 24.59 7.57 -8.42
CA GLY A 881 24.58 8.01 -7.03
C GLY A 881 23.53 7.34 -6.13
N LEU A 882 22.98 6.19 -6.55
CA LEU A 882 21.99 5.43 -5.78
C LEU A 882 22.40 3.97 -5.63
N ARG A 883 22.43 3.47 -4.39
CA ARG A 883 22.59 2.04 -4.07
C ARG A 883 21.48 1.53 -3.18
N VAL A 884 21.24 0.22 -3.23
CA VAL A 884 20.47 -0.51 -2.22
C VAL A 884 21.38 -1.53 -1.56
N VAL A 885 21.40 -1.56 -0.23
CA VAL A 885 22.23 -2.47 0.56
C VAL A 885 21.43 -2.90 1.79
N ASP A 886 20.71 -4.01 1.67
CA ASP A 886 19.98 -4.71 2.73
C ASP A 886 19.51 -6.09 2.24
N ALA A 887 18.55 -6.75 2.91
CA ALA A 887 18.05 -8.07 2.51
C ALA A 887 17.34 -8.09 1.13
N SER A 888 16.91 -6.94 0.60
CA SER A 888 16.22 -6.84 -0.69
C SER A 888 17.12 -7.21 -1.87
N ILE A 889 18.45 -7.03 -1.77
CA ILE A 889 19.35 -7.25 -2.91
C ILE A 889 19.73 -8.71 -3.12
N MET A 890 19.38 -9.61 -2.21
CA MET A 890 19.62 -11.04 -2.38
C MET A 890 19.00 -11.51 -3.72
N PRO A 891 19.75 -12.16 -4.62
CA PRO A 891 19.17 -12.77 -5.82
C PRO A 891 18.12 -13.84 -5.47
N SER A 892 18.45 -14.65 -4.47
CA SER A 892 17.61 -15.69 -3.89
C SER A 892 17.83 -15.78 -2.39
N ILE A 893 16.83 -16.23 -1.64
CA ILE A 893 16.98 -16.47 -0.20
C ILE A 893 18.01 -17.59 0.06
N ILE A 894 18.75 -17.47 1.16
CA ILE A 894 19.78 -18.43 1.60
C ILE A 894 19.20 -19.40 2.63
N SER A 895 19.79 -20.58 2.80
CA SER A 895 19.31 -21.61 3.74
C SER A 895 19.69 -21.32 5.19
N GLY A 896 19.21 -20.20 5.75
CA GLY A 896 19.56 -19.73 7.09
C GLY A 896 18.88 -18.41 7.47
N ASN A 897 19.02 -18.00 8.73
CA ASN A 897 18.53 -16.69 9.16
C ASN A 897 19.28 -15.55 8.47
N LEU A 898 18.58 -14.47 8.13
CA LEU A 898 19.14 -13.46 7.21
C LEU A 898 20.02 -12.39 7.87
N ASN A 899 20.08 -12.30 9.21
CA ASN A 899 20.80 -11.22 9.88
C ASN A 899 22.32 -11.26 9.62
N ALA A 900 22.94 -12.44 9.72
CA ALA A 900 24.37 -12.58 9.46
C ALA A 900 24.73 -12.33 7.99
N PRO A 901 24.02 -12.92 7.00
CA PRO A 901 24.19 -12.58 5.58
C PRO A 901 24.05 -11.08 5.29
N VAL A 902 23.05 -10.39 5.86
CA VAL A 902 22.85 -8.95 5.65
C VAL A 902 24.02 -8.13 6.20
N ILE A 903 24.54 -8.46 7.39
CA ILE A 903 25.72 -7.79 7.95
C ILE A 903 26.95 -8.03 7.07
N MET A 904 27.15 -9.27 6.58
CA MET A 904 28.23 -9.59 5.65
C MET A 904 28.11 -8.80 4.33
N MET A 905 26.90 -8.72 3.76
CA MET A 905 26.66 -7.95 2.54
C MET A 905 26.98 -6.47 2.75
N ALA A 906 26.59 -5.90 3.88
CA ALA A 906 26.87 -4.50 4.20
C ALA A 906 28.37 -4.23 4.42
N GLU A 907 29.09 -5.16 5.05
CA GLU A 907 30.55 -5.11 5.18
C GLU A 907 31.23 -5.08 3.80
N ARG A 908 30.85 -6.00 2.90
CA ARG A 908 31.38 -6.07 1.55
C ARG A 908 31.00 -4.85 0.71
N ALA A 909 29.74 -4.40 0.79
CA ALA A 909 29.26 -3.23 0.08
C ALA A 909 29.98 -1.94 0.51
N ALA A 910 30.35 -1.81 1.80
CA ALA A 910 31.15 -0.68 2.25
C ALA A 910 32.51 -0.63 1.53
N ASP A 911 33.19 -1.77 1.36
CA ASP A 911 34.45 -1.82 0.63
C ASP A 911 34.27 -1.53 -0.86
N LEU A 912 33.16 -1.97 -1.48
CA LEU A 912 32.82 -1.61 -2.86
C LEU A 912 32.66 -0.09 -3.02
N ILE A 913 31.93 0.55 -2.10
CA ILE A 913 31.72 2.01 -2.10
C ILE A 913 33.04 2.76 -1.89
N LEU A 914 33.85 2.32 -0.93
CA LEU A 914 35.16 2.93 -0.66
C LEU A 914 36.14 2.73 -1.83
N SER A 915 36.09 1.58 -2.50
CA SER A 915 36.90 1.30 -3.68
C SER A 915 36.53 2.19 -4.85
N ASP A 916 35.23 2.36 -5.11
CA ASP A 916 34.71 3.27 -6.13
C ASP A 916 35.08 4.72 -5.83
N ARG A 917 34.97 5.15 -4.56
CA ARG A 917 35.34 6.49 -4.11
C ARG A 917 36.81 6.80 -4.35
N ASP A 918 37.69 5.84 -4.04
CA ASP A 918 39.14 6.04 -4.02
C ASP A 918 39.83 5.65 -5.33
N GLY A 919 39.10 5.06 -6.29
CA GLY A 919 39.66 4.53 -7.54
C GLY A 919 40.66 3.39 -7.31
N LYS A 920 40.68 2.79 -6.12
CA LYS A 920 41.58 1.71 -5.72
C LYS A 920 40.84 0.70 -4.86
N SER A 921 40.98 -0.58 -5.19
CA SER A 921 40.33 -1.66 -4.44
C SER A 921 40.82 -1.68 -2.98
N VAL A 922 39.86 -1.67 -2.05
CA VAL A 922 40.05 -1.97 -0.62
C VAL A 922 39.37 -3.30 -0.24
N MET A 923 38.93 -4.07 -1.22
CA MET A 923 38.26 -5.36 -1.03
C MET A 923 39.18 -6.36 -0.34
N LEU A 924 38.62 -7.19 0.52
CA LEU A 924 39.35 -8.31 1.11
C LEU A 924 39.62 -9.40 0.06
N SER A 925 40.81 -10.01 0.13
CA SER A 925 41.15 -11.15 -0.72
C SER A 925 40.16 -12.30 -0.51
N PRO A 926 39.69 -12.95 -1.59
CA PRO A 926 38.83 -14.12 -1.48
C PRO A 926 39.51 -15.24 -0.69
N ALA A 927 38.73 -15.98 0.10
CA ALA A 927 39.19 -17.19 0.72
C ALA A 927 39.28 -18.31 -0.33
N THR A 928 40.47 -18.91 -0.49
CA THR A 928 40.75 -19.96 -1.47
C THR A 928 40.94 -21.31 -0.79
N GLY A 929 40.47 -22.39 -1.42
CA GLY A 929 40.68 -23.76 -0.92
C GLY A 929 39.86 -24.12 0.32
N VAL A 930 38.92 -23.26 0.73
CA VAL A 930 38.01 -23.52 1.85
C VAL A 930 37.12 -24.69 1.51
N LYS A 931 37.10 -25.69 2.38
CA LYS A 931 36.28 -26.87 2.20
C LYS A 931 34.91 -26.64 2.82
N TYR A 932 33.88 -27.15 2.18
CA TYR A 932 32.56 -27.25 2.80
C TYR A 932 31.93 -28.56 2.39
N TRP A 933 31.06 -29.06 3.26
CA TRP A 933 30.37 -30.31 3.04
C TRP A 933 29.45 -30.20 1.82
N THR A 934 29.38 -31.28 1.05
CA THR A 934 28.43 -31.43 -0.06
C THR A 934 27.76 -32.80 0.06
N PRO A 935 26.46 -32.91 -0.28
CA PRO A 935 25.75 -34.17 -0.16
C PRO A 935 26.34 -35.21 -1.11
N LYS A 936 26.68 -36.39 -0.59
CA LYS A 936 27.19 -37.52 -1.39
C LYS A 936 26.16 -38.00 -2.41
N PHE A 937 24.88 -37.97 -2.04
CA PHE A 937 23.76 -38.41 -2.87
C PHE A 937 22.71 -37.28 -2.97
N PRO A 938 22.75 -36.43 -4.01
CA PRO A 938 21.91 -35.22 -4.13
C PRO A 938 20.38 -35.45 -4.24
N LYS A 939 19.95 -36.71 -4.20
CA LYS A 939 18.55 -37.14 -4.22
C LYS A 939 18.13 -37.88 -2.93
N GLN A 940 19.05 -38.08 -1.99
CA GLN A 940 18.76 -38.69 -0.70
C GLN A 940 18.57 -37.60 0.35
N GLN A 941 17.65 -37.83 1.28
CA GLN A 941 17.35 -36.88 2.36
C GLN A 941 18.44 -36.85 3.44
N ARG A 942 19.17 -37.96 3.62
CA ARG A 942 20.20 -38.13 4.65
C ARG A 942 21.18 -39.23 4.25
N ASP A 943 22.38 -39.16 4.80
CA ASP A 943 23.49 -40.08 4.46
C ASP A 943 23.45 -41.40 5.26
N MET A 944 22.79 -41.43 6.43
CA MET A 944 22.73 -42.61 7.31
C MET A 944 21.28 -43.10 7.51
N LYS A 945 21.11 -44.36 7.91
CA LYS A 945 19.78 -44.93 8.19
C LYS A 945 19.31 -44.55 9.59
N PRO A 946 18.03 -44.21 9.79
CA PRO A 946 17.49 -44.00 11.13
C PRO A 946 17.36 -45.30 11.91
N GLU A 947 17.44 -45.23 13.24
CA GLU A 947 17.16 -46.35 14.14
C GLU A 947 15.67 -46.70 14.14
N VAL A 948 14.81 -45.67 14.26
CA VAL A 948 13.37 -45.80 14.07
C VAL A 948 12.98 -45.12 12.75
N ARG A 949 12.39 -45.88 11.83
CA ARG A 949 11.86 -45.34 10.58
C ARG A 949 10.35 -45.36 10.62
N LEU A 950 9.72 -44.20 10.45
CA LEU A 950 8.27 -44.13 10.27
C LEU A 950 7.98 -44.26 8.77
N GLU A 951 7.09 -45.18 8.39
CA GLU A 951 6.60 -45.24 7.01
C GLU A 951 5.84 -43.92 6.72
N CYS A 952 6.34 -43.18 5.72
CA CYS A 952 5.87 -41.84 5.36
C CYS A 952 4.63 -41.87 4.47
#